data_AF-A0A4W5QC19-F1
#
_entry.id   AF-A0A4W5QC19-F1
#
_cell.length_a   1.000
_cell.length_b   1.000
_cell.length_c   1.000
_cell.angle_alpha   90.00
_cell.angle_beta   90.00
_cell.angle_gamma   90.00
#
_symmetry.space_group_name_H-M   'P 1'
#
loop_
_entity.id
_entity.type
_entity.pdbx_description
1 polymer ?
#
loop_
_entity_poly.entity_id
_entity_poly.type
_entity_poly.pdbx_seq_one_letter_code
_entity_poly.pdbx_strand_id
1 'polypeptide(L)'
;MDIGYSSKLCIQSLCTLSLFSLPLSLSLSTFLSPFSPLSGSLSLFLLSPQKLCGTNYPVSISFIVVNEFCERFSYYGMKAVLTLYFINYLHWDQNLSTAVYHAFSSLCYFTPVLGALIADSWLGKFKTIVYLSVVYVLGHIVKSVGAIPSVGDSTIHIVLSMVGLILIAFGTGGIKPCVAAFGGDQFDEEHTNERRKFFSIFYMSINGGSVLSTLITPILRGDVQCFGGDCYALAFGVPAILMVIALVVFISGSGMYKKSPPEGNVLLDVCKCMGLAIKNRWKSSKYDPKKKHWLDWAEEKYPRRLIHEIKMVLRVLVLYIPLPMFWALFDQQGSRWTLQATRMNMAFMLNALLILVFVPIFDMVVYPLIGLCRINLTPLKKMAVGMVFAALAFGSATLVEVNVTKTVVEPAPQGQCLLQVYNLAVSDVKLNIPGSNLFSQPIKSYEDPPAYQHIQLGGHNKTINMAVTQNEIPYQCVQTFTEQKAYTLVLHSNGSGIVCQLKCIGAEAFNMYTVSNRFINTRSEAVNITVGAVDFYVPADYGISPHNTFSVPALAYSINLLYFLQDPGQIILHKMEDVKANNVHIAWQIPQYVLITAGEVMFSITGLEFSYSQAPANMKSVLQAGWLLTVAFGNVIVLIVAEGAGLDQWMEFLLFAGLLVAVCIIFSIMAYFYTYVDPDELDKLFPDKTVNDDDEDNLKKNQKYHMDQTDDSMYLNQIVKSTNM
;
A
#
# COMPACT_ATOMS: atom_id res chain seq x y z
N MET A 1 4.92 26.89 40.55
CA MET A 1 5.42 25.59 41.04
C MET A 1 4.22 24.86 41.62
N ASP A 2 4.11 23.55 41.43
CA ASP A 2 2.94 22.67 41.70
C ASP A 2 1.85 22.51 40.62
N ILE A 3 2.26 22.35 39.35
CA ILE A 3 1.42 21.78 38.27
C ILE A 3 2.00 20.43 37.76
N GLY A 4 3.13 19.97 38.32
CA GLY A 4 3.92 18.85 37.78
C GLY A 4 3.57 17.44 38.26
N TYR A 5 2.67 17.27 39.24
CA TYR A 5 2.45 15.96 39.87
C TYR A 5 1.14 15.25 39.49
N SER A 6 0.09 15.99 39.07
CA SER A 6 -1.23 15.38 38.77
C SER A 6 -1.34 14.83 37.34
N SER A 7 -0.57 15.37 36.39
CA SER A 7 -0.55 14.92 34.99
C SER A 7 0.25 13.64 34.75
N LYS A 8 1.18 13.27 35.66
CA LYS A 8 1.91 12.00 35.58
C LYS A 8 1.07 10.81 36.05
N LEU A 9 0.18 10.99 37.04
CA LEU A 9 -0.65 9.90 37.56
C LEU A 9 -1.75 9.44 36.56
N CYS A 10 -2.27 10.35 35.73
CA CYS A 10 -3.35 10.03 34.78
C CYS A 10 -2.83 9.24 33.57
N ILE A 11 -1.61 9.53 33.09
CA ILE A 11 -0.95 8.77 32.02
C ILE A 11 -0.52 7.38 32.53
N GLN A 12 -0.11 7.29 33.80
CA GLN A 12 0.31 6.03 34.39
C GLN A 12 -0.88 5.06 34.60
N SER A 13 -2.06 5.55 34.98
CA SER A 13 -3.28 4.73 35.09
C SER A 13 -3.82 4.19 33.75
N LEU A 14 -3.59 4.90 32.64
CA LEU A 14 -3.94 4.43 31.29
C LEU A 14 -2.96 3.36 30.76
N CYS A 15 -1.70 3.36 31.23
CA CYS A 15 -0.71 2.33 30.89
C CYS A 15 -0.74 1.08 31.80
N THR A 16 -1.36 1.15 32.99
CA THR A 16 -1.44 0.00 33.93
C THR A 16 -2.70 -0.85 33.82
N LEU A 17 -3.55 -0.66 32.81
CA LEU A 17 -4.60 -1.63 32.48
C LEU A 17 -3.93 -2.89 31.89
N SER A 18 -3.51 -3.76 32.80
CA SER A 18 -3.01 -5.11 32.57
C SER A 18 -3.97 -5.90 31.68
N LEU A 19 -3.60 -6.04 30.41
CA LEU A 19 -4.28 -6.82 29.36
C LEU A 19 -4.23 -8.36 29.55
N PHE A 20 -3.98 -8.86 30.77
CA PHE A 20 -3.78 -10.29 31.03
C PHE A 20 -4.46 -10.79 32.31
N SER A 21 -5.75 -10.49 32.52
CA SER A 21 -6.56 -11.27 33.48
C SER A 21 -8.07 -11.11 33.23
N LEU A 22 -8.64 -11.87 32.29
CA LEU A 22 -10.08 -12.11 32.26
C LEU A 22 -10.30 -13.63 32.12
N PRO A 23 -11.05 -14.27 33.03
CA PRO A 23 -11.23 -15.72 33.01
C PRO A 23 -12.11 -16.13 31.82
N LEU A 24 -11.59 -17.07 31.05
CA LEU A 24 -12.23 -17.71 29.91
C LEU A 24 -13.35 -18.65 30.40
N SER A 25 -14.58 -18.15 30.55
CA SER A 25 -15.76 -19.02 30.63
C SER A 25 -17.04 -18.26 30.34
N LEU A 26 -17.45 -18.20 29.08
CA LEU A 26 -18.86 -18.01 28.71
C LEU A 26 -19.13 -18.69 27.36
N SER A 27 -20.03 -19.68 27.40
CA SER A 27 -20.38 -20.60 26.33
C SER A 27 -21.27 -19.97 25.25
N LEU A 28 -21.05 -20.42 24.02
CA LEU A 28 -21.59 -19.96 22.74
C LEU A 28 -23.07 -20.38 22.46
N SER A 29 -24.00 -20.23 23.41
CA SER A 29 -25.36 -20.80 23.25
C SER A 29 -26.56 -19.89 23.53
N THR A 30 -26.38 -18.56 23.70
CA THR A 30 -27.52 -17.68 24.10
C THR A 30 -27.92 -16.61 23.08
N PHE A 31 -27.38 -16.62 21.87
CA PHE A 31 -27.80 -15.69 20.82
C PHE A 31 -28.50 -16.44 19.70
N LEU A 32 -29.82 -16.67 19.82
CA LEU A 32 -30.75 -16.92 18.70
C LEU A 32 -32.20 -17.07 19.24
N SER A 33 -32.95 -15.97 19.38
CA SER A 33 -34.42 -15.96 19.22
C SER A 33 -34.98 -14.52 19.14
N PRO A 34 -36.05 -14.27 18.34
CA PRO A 34 -36.52 -12.92 17.98
C PRO A 34 -37.60 -12.36 18.93
N PHE A 35 -37.69 -11.03 18.97
CA PHE A 35 -38.73 -10.11 19.47
C PHE A 35 -39.97 -10.69 20.23
N SER A 36 -40.20 -10.15 21.44
CA SER A 36 -41.55 -9.78 21.93
C SER A 36 -41.45 -8.60 22.94
N PRO A 37 -42.46 -7.71 23.01
CA PRO A 37 -42.38 -6.49 23.81
C PRO A 37 -42.92 -6.73 25.22
N LEU A 38 -42.14 -6.42 26.25
CA LEU A 38 -42.67 -6.30 27.61
C LEU A 38 -42.88 -4.82 27.95
N SER A 39 -44.15 -4.47 28.12
CA SER A 39 -44.63 -3.24 28.74
C SER A 39 -44.17 -3.16 30.20
N GLY A 40 -43.46 -2.09 30.53
CA GLY A 40 -43.12 -1.76 31.91
C GLY A 40 -42.49 -0.37 31.93
N SER A 41 -43.23 0.61 32.44
CA SER A 41 -42.75 1.98 32.62
C SER A 41 -41.48 1.99 33.46
N LEU A 42 -40.36 2.46 32.90
CA LEU A 42 -39.25 2.95 33.70
C LEU A 42 -38.88 4.33 33.17
N SER A 43 -39.06 5.29 34.08
CA SER A 43 -38.88 6.70 33.89
C SER A 43 -37.55 7.05 33.22
N LEU A 44 -37.65 8.02 32.33
CA LEU A 44 -36.62 8.73 31.58
C LEU A 44 -35.54 9.32 32.53
N PHE A 45 -34.55 8.54 32.94
CA PHE A 45 -33.28 9.09 33.38
C PHE A 45 -32.39 9.26 32.15
N LEU A 46 -32.41 10.48 31.61
CA LEU A 46 -31.37 10.99 30.72
C LEU A 46 -30.02 10.78 31.42
N LEU A 47 -29.29 9.74 31.02
CA LEU A 47 -27.90 9.54 31.41
C LEU A 47 -27.11 10.73 30.87
N SER A 48 -26.80 11.68 31.76
CA SER A 48 -25.83 12.73 31.49
C SER A 48 -24.52 12.07 31.03
N PRO A 49 -23.88 12.54 29.95
CA PRO A 49 -22.62 11.99 29.49
C PRO A 49 -21.60 12.10 30.63
N GLN A 50 -21.19 10.95 31.18
CA GLN A 50 -20.21 10.90 32.26
C GLN A 50 -18.92 11.57 31.78
N LYS A 51 -18.47 12.55 32.55
CA LYS A 51 -17.31 13.40 32.28
C LYS A 51 -16.04 12.76 32.84
N LEU A 52 -14.96 12.71 32.06
CA LEU A 52 -13.69 12.13 32.50
C LEU A 52 -12.98 13.09 33.48
N CYS A 53 -12.77 12.68 34.74
CA CYS A 53 -11.98 13.41 35.76
C CYS A 53 -12.28 14.93 35.87
N GLY A 54 -13.55 15.34 35.87
CA GLY A 54 -13.93 16.75 36.02
C GLY A 54 -13.66 17.64 34.79
N THR A 55 -13.29 17.05 33.65
CA THR A 55 -13.11 17.75 32.36
C THR A 55 -14.37 17.64 31.50
N ASN A 56 -14.58 18.52 30.53
CA ASN A 56 -15.69 18.41 29.56
C ASN A 56 -15.47 17.31 28.49
N TYR A 57 -14.56 16.36 28.75
CA TYR A 57 -14.24 15.28 27.84
C TYR A 57 -15.15 14.07 28.09
N PRO A 58 -15.99 13.65 27.11
CA PRO A 58 -16.89 12.52 27.29
C PRO A 58 -16.12 11.20 27.45
N VAL A 59 -16.51 10.38 28.43
CA VAL A 59 -15.94 9.03 28.61
C VAL A 59 -16.17 8.14 27.36
N SER A 60 -17.24 8.41 26.59
CA SER A 60 -17.56 7.69 25.35
C SER A 60 -16.43 7.74 24.32
N ILE A 61 -15.59 8.77 24.33
CA ILE A 61 -14.48 8.92 23.38
C ILE A 61 -13.42 7.83 23.53
N SER A 62 -13.16 7.34 24.74
CA SER A 62 -12.17 6.28 24.97
C SER A 62 -12.48 5.02 24.15
N PHE A 63 -13.76 4.66 24.03
CA PHE A 63 -14.19 3.52 23.22
C PHE A 63 -13.94 3.74 21.72
N ILE A 64 -14.13 4.96 21.23
CA ILE A 64 -13.91 5.33 19.82
C ILE A 64 -12.42 5.30 19.49
N VAL A 65 -11.56 5.83 20.37
CA VAL A 65 -10.11 5.86 20.17
C VAL A 65 -9.50 4.46 20.19
N VAL A 66 -9.93 3.59 21.13
CA VAL A 66 -9.48 2.18 21.16
C VAL A 66 -9.94 1.43 19.93
N ASN A 67 -11.20 1.62 19.50
CA ASN A 67 -11.71 1.05 18.26
C ASN A 67 -10.87 1.48 17.05
N GLU A 68 -10.54 2.77 16.93
CA GLU A 68 -9.71 3.29 15.84
C GLU A 68 -8.30 2.68 15.85
N PHE A 69 -7.66 2.61 17.01
CA PHE A 69 -6.34 1.99 17.14
C PHE A 69 -6.35 0.52 16.67
N CYS A 70 -7.31 -0.27 17.15
CA CYS A 70 -7.41 -1.69 16.79
C CYS A 70 -7.77 -1.89 15.30
N GLU A 71 -8.64 -1.06 14.74
CA GLU A 71 -8.96 -1.08 13.31
C GLU A 71 -7.73 -0.79 12.45
N ARG A 72 -6.97 0.26 12.83
CA ARG A 72 -5.77 0.68 12.10
C ARG A 72 -4.67 -0.37 12.18
N PHE A 73 -4.49 -0.98 13.34
CA PHE A 73 -3.60 -2.12 13.48
C PHE A 73 -4.02 -3.26 12.53
N SER A 74 -5.32 -3.60 12.51
CA SER A 74 -5.84 -4.69 11.69
C SER A 74 -5.61 -4.47 10.20
N TYR A 75 -5.92 -3.26 9.71
CA TYR A 75 -5.78 -2.90 8.30
C TYR A 75 -4.32 -2.92 7.85
N TYR A 76 -3.44 -2.17 8.52
CA TYR A 76 -2.04 -2.03 8.11
C TYR A 76 -1.24 -3.30 8.34
N GLY A 77 -1.51 -4.05 9.42
CA GLY A 77 -0.86 -5.32 9.71
C GLY A 77 -1.14 -6.38 8.64
N MET A 78 -2.42 -6.56 8.28
CA MET A 78 -2.82 -7.46 7.20
C MET A 78 -2.19 -7.04 5.86
N LYS A 79 -2.26 -5.74 5.52
CA LYS A 79 -1.73 -5.20 4.27
C LYS A 79 -0.20 -5.39 4.16
N ALA A 80 0.55 -5.28 5.26
CA ALA A 80 2.01 -5.38 5.29
C ALA A 80 2.58 -6.74 4.85
N VAL A 81 1.83 -7.83 5.03
CA VAL A 81 2.26 -9.19 4.66
C VAL A 81 1.51 -9.74 3.44
N LEU A 82 0.59 -8.97 2.86
CA LEU A 82 -0.34 -9.46 1.85
C LEU A 82 0.34 -9.85 0.53
N THR A 83 1.28 -9.03 0.04
CA THR A 83 2.03 -9.35 -1.19
C THR A 83 2.88 -10.60 -1.03
N LEU A 84 3.53 -10.78 0.13
CA LEU A 84 4.30 -11.98 0.42
C LEU A 84 3.41 -13.23 0.51
N TYR A 85 2.21 -13.10 1.05
CA TYR A 85 1.23 -14.19 1.07
C TYR A 85 0.85 -14.64 -0.34
N PHE A 86 0.60 -13.72 -1.27
CA PHE A 86 0.25 -14.08 -2.65
C PHE A 86 1.37 -14.86 -3.36
N ILE A 87 2.62 -14.47 -3.14
CA ILE A 87 3.77 -15.11 -3.80
C ILE A 87 4.15 -16.43 -3.10
N ASN A 88 4.32 -16.39 -1.79
CA ASN A 88 4.92 -17.52 -1.06
C ASN A 88 3.89 -18.59 -0.71
N TYR A 89 2.61 -18.23 -0.54
CA TYR A 89 1.55 -19.15 -0.13
C TYR A 89 0.57 -19.49 -1.28
N LEU A 90 0.13 -18.51 -2.07
CA LEU A 90 -0.74 -18.77 -3.23
C LEU A 90 0.05 -19.08 -4.52
N HIS A 91 1.38 -18.94 -4.49
CA HIS A 91 2.26 -19.22 -5.63
C HIS A 91 1.93 -18.42 -6.88
N TRP A 92 1.47 -17.17 -6.70
CA TRP A 92 1.22 -16.25 -7.81
C TRP A 92 2.50 -15.54 -8.23
N ASP A 93 2.56 -15.14 -9.51
CA ASP A 93 3.65 -14.31 -10.00
C ASP A 93 3.59 -12.89 -9.39
N GLN A 94 4.67 -12.15 -9.58
CA GLN A 94 4.83 -10.82 -9.01
C GLN A 94 3.84 -9.78 -9.56
N ASN A 95 3.46 -9.90 -10.84
CA ASN A 95 2.56 -8.95 -11.49
C ASN A 95 1.13 -9.17 -11.02
N LEU A 96 0.66 -10.43 -11.02
CA LEU A 96 -0.67 -10.77 -10.48
C LEU A 96 -0.79 -10.39 -9.00
N SER A 97 0.23 -10.68 -8.21
CA SER A 97 0.27 -10.32 -6.78
C SER A 97 0.18 -8.80 -6.56
N THR A 98 0.87 -8.03 -7.40
CA THR A 98 0.83 -6.55 -7.38
C THR A 98 -0.54 -6.05 -7.82
N ALA A 99 -1.10 -6.60 -8.89
CA ALA A 99 -2.41 -6.23 -9.42
C ALA A 99 -3.52 -6.45 -8.39
N VAL A 100 -3.56 -7.61 -7.74
CA VAL A 100 -4.58 -7.93 -6.71
C VAL A 100 -4.42 -7.04 -5.47
N TYR A 101 -3.19 -6.78 -5.03
CA TYR A 101 -2.92 -5.87 -3.91
C TYR A 101 -3.48 -4.46 -4.19
N HIS A 102 -3.22 -3.92 -5.39
CA HIS A 102 -3.72 -2.60 -5.77
C HIS A 102 -5.21 -2.59 -6.09
N ALA A 103 -5.79 -3.66 -6.64
CA ALA A 103 -7.25 -3.81 -6.76
C ALA A 103 -7.92 -3.74 -5.39
N PHE A 104 -7.40 -4.48 -4.41
CA PHE A 104 -7.88 -4.45 -3.04
C PHE A 104 -7.76 -3.05 -2.42
N SER A 105 -6.59 -2.41 -2.54
CA SER A 105 -6.36 -1.05 -2.02
C SER A 105 -7.30 -0.04 -2.68
N SER A 106 -7.50 -0.13 -4.00
CA SER A 106 -8.44 0.71 -4.74
C SER A 106 -9.86 0.56 -4.21
N LEU A 107 -10.33 -0.68 -4.01
CA LEU A 107 -11.67 -0.93 -3.47
C LEU A 107 -11.84 -0.38 -2.05
N CYS A 108 -10.80 -0.47 -1.20
CA CYS A 108 -10.81 0.10 0.17
C CYS A 108 -10.95 1.62 0.19
N TYR A 109 -10.45 2.32 -0.83
CA TYR A 109 -10.51 3.78 -0.93
C TYR A 109 -11.67 4.29 -1.79
N PHE A 110 -12.32 3.42 -2.55
CA PHE A 110 -13.55 3.71 -3.30
C PHE A 110 -14.81 3.54 -2.44
N THR A 111 -14.89 2.46 -1.66
CA THR A 111 -16.03 2.14 -0.79
C THR A 111 -16.38 3.15 0.32
N PRO A 112 -15.50 4.09 0.78
CA PRO A 112 -15.90 5.21 1.63
C PRO A 112 -17.08 6.02 1.08
N VAL A 113 -17.16 6.21 -0.23
CA VAL A 113 -18.30 6.92 -0.86
C VAL A 113 -19.61 6.20 -0.55
N LEU A 114 -19.62 4.86 -0.63
CA LEU A 114 -20.78 4.04 -0.31
C LEU A 114 -21.10 4.08 1.19
N GLY A 115 -20.09 4.02 2.05
CA GLY A 115 -20.25 4.10 3.50
C GLY A 115 -20.89 5.41 3.94
N ALA A 116 -20.41 6.55 3.42
CA ALA A 116 -20.97 7.86 3.70
C ALA A 116 -22.43 7.95 3.23
N LEU A 117 -22.73 7.49 1.99
CA LEU A 117 -24.09 7.47 1.46
C LEU A 117 -25.06 6.66 2.33
N ILE A 118 -24.64 5.49 2.80
CA ILE A 118 -25.46 4.62 3.67
C ILE A 118 -25.69 5.27 5.04
N ALA A 119 -24.65 5.87 5.62
CA ALA A 119 -24.71 6.53 6.91
C ALA A 119 -25.64 7.74 6.89
N ASP A 120 -25.50 8.61 5.90
CA ASP A 120 -26.24 9.87 5.83
C ASP A 120 -27.68 9.64 5.34
N SER A 121 -27.91 8.70 4.42
CA SER A 121 -29.23 8.53 3.80
C SER A 121 -30.17 7.57 4.52
N TRP A 122 -29.66 6.52 5.16
CA TRP A 122 -30.50 5.39 5.57
C TRP A 122 -30.32 4.95 7.03
N LEU A 123 -29.08 4.65 7.45
CA LEU A 123 -28.85 3.92 8.69
C LEU A 123 -28.42 4.83 9.86
N GLY A 124 -27.87 6.00 9.58
CA GLY A 124 -27.14 6.81 10.55
C GLY A 124 -25.71 6.30 10.78
N LYS A 125 -24.82 7.16 11.27
CA LYS A 125 -23.39 6.86 11.47
C LYS A 125 -23.16 5.65 12.37
N PHE A 126 -23.80 5.60 13.54
CA PHE A 126 -23.61 4.52 14.53
C PHE A 126 -23.94 3.13 13.96
N LYS A 127 -25.13 2.95 13.36
CA LYS A 127 -25.54 1.65 12.80
C LYS A 127 -24.66 1.25 11.62
N THR A 128 -24.28 2.21 10.78
CA THR A 128 -23.38 1.96 9.65
C THR A 128 -22.02 1.44 10.12
N ILE A 129 -21.43 2.07 11.15
CA ILE A 129 -20.17 1.61 11.75
C ILE A 129 -20.31 0.17 12.24
N VAL A 130 -21.38 -0.14 12.99
CA VAL A 130 -21.59 -1.50 13.54
C VAL A 130 -21.76 -2.55 12.44
N TYR A 131 -22.68 -2.33 11.49
CA TYR A 131 -22.94 -3.33 10.44
C TYR A 131 -21.74 -3.57 9.54
N LEU A 132 -21.04 -2.52 9.12
CA LEU A 132 -19.85 -2.65 8.29
C LEU A 132 -18.65 -3.22 9.05
N SER A 133 -18.55 -2.96 10.36
CA SER A 133 -17.53 -3.62 11.20
C SER A 133 -17.79 -5.12 11.35
N VAL A 134 -19.05 -5.58 11.38
CA VAL A 134 -19.37 -7.02 11.33
C VAL A 134 -18.91 -7.64 10.01
N VAL A 135 -19.19 -6.99 8.87
CA VAL A 135 -18.70 -7.42 7.56
C VAL A 135 -17.16 -7.49 7.55
N TYR A 136 -16.51 -6.50 8.16
CA TYR A 136 -15.06 -6.44 8.27
C TYR A 136 -14.48 -7.60 9.10
N VAL A 137 -15.06 -7.89 10.26
CA VAL A 137 -14.69 -9.04 11.10
C VAL A 137 -14.82 -10.35 10.31
N LEU A 138 -15.94 -10.55 9.61
CA LEU A 138 -16.15 -11.73 8.77
C LEU A 138 -15.08 -11.84 7.69
N GLY A 139 -14.74 -10.73 7.02
CA GLY A 139 -13.68 -10.71 6.02
C GLY A 139 -12.31 -11.14 6.58
N HIS A 140 -11.95 -10.65 7.76
CA HIS A 140 -10.70 -11.05 8.43
C HIS A 140 -10.71 -12.52 8.87
N ILE A 141 -11.82 -13.02 9.40
CA ILE A 141 -11.96 -14.44 9.76
C ILE A 141 -11.80 -15.31 8.52
N VAL A 142 -12.52 -15.01 7.44
CA VAL A 142 -12.44 -15.74 6.17
C VAL A 142 -11.01 -15.70 5.60
N LYS A 143 -10.34 -14.55 5.64
CA LYS A 143 -8.96 -14.40 5.16
C LYS A 143 -7.96 -15.21 6.00
N SER A 144 -8.15 -15.25 7.32
CA SER A 144 -7.31 -16.03 8.24
C SER A 144 -7.49 -17.53 8.03
N VAL A 145 -8.74 -17.99 7.94
CA VAL A 145 -9.07 -19.40 7.64
C VAL A 145 -8.50 -19.83 6.29
N GLY A 146 -8.58 -18.96 5.27
CA GLY A 146 -7.99 -19.22 3.95
C GLY A 146 -6.46 -19.36 3.96
N ALA A 147 -5.77 -18.96 5.03
CA ALA A 147 -4.33 -19.10 5.20
C ALA A 147 -3.92 -20.32 6.06
N ILE A 148 -4.86 -21.20 6.43
CA ILE A 148 -4.59 -22.46 7.13
C ILE A 148 -4.35 -23.57 6.09
N PRO A 149 -3.18 -24.21 6.03
CA PRO A 149 -2.85 -25.21 5.00
C PRO A 149 -3.78 -26.42 4.92
N SER A 150 -4.46 -26.77 6.02
CA SER A 150 -5.36 -27.92 6.06
C SER A 150 -6.76 -27.64 5.49
N VAL A 151 -7.07 -26.41 5.07
CA VAL A 151 -8.41 -26.00 4.64
C VAL A 151 -8.56 -26.05 3.12
N GLY A 152 -8.95 -27.22 2.61
CA GLY A 152 -9.29 -27.41 1.20
C GLY A 152 -8.07 -27.55 0.29
N ASP A 153 -8.28 -27.36 -1.01
CA ASP A 153 -7.24 -27.36 -2.03
C ASP A 153 -6.77 -25.92 -2.35
N SER A 154 -5.85 -25.79 -3.30
CA SER A 154 -5.37 -24.48 -3.79
C SER A 154 -6.50 -23.56 -4.25
N THR A 155 -7.57 -24.12 -4.83
CA THR A 155 -8.72 -23.34 -5.31
C THR A 155 -9.47 -22.72 -4.13
N ILE A 156 -9.71 -23.49 -3.08
CA ILE A 156 -10.37 -23.01 -1.87
C ILE A 156 -9.56 -21.90 -1.19
N HIS A 157 -8.23 -22.01 -1.11
CA HIS A 157 -7.37 -20.94 -0.56
C HIS A 157 -7.50 -19.63 -1.33
N ILE A 158 -7.56 -19.69 -2.66
CA ILE A 158 -7.75 -18.53 -3.54
C ILE A 158 -9.14 -17.92 -3.31
N VAL A 159 -10.19 -18.73 -3.35
CA VAL A 159 -11.59 -18.27 -3.19
C VAL A 159 -11.78 -17.61 -1.82
N LEU A 160 -11.35 -18.26 -0.74
CA LEU A 160 -11.44 -17.70 0.62
C LEU A 160 -10.63 -16.41 0.72
N SER A 161 -9.44 -16.34 0.11
CA SER A 161 -8.64 -15.11 0.11
C SER A 161 -9.32 -13.95 -0.62
N MET A 162 -9.89 -14.19 -1.81
CA MET A 162 -10.56 -13.13 -2.57
C MET A 162 -11.84 -12.66 -1.88
N VAL A 163 -12.66 -13.58 -1.38
CA VAL A 163 -13.87 -13.25 -0.62
C VAL A 163 -13.51 -12.47 0.65
N GLY A 164 -12.49 -12.93 1.38
CA GLY A 164 -12.00 -12.24 2.58
C GLY A 164 -11.55 -10.80 2.29
N LEU A 165 -10.77 -10.58 1.21
CA LEU A 165 -10.30 -9.24 0.81
C LEU A 165 -11.43 -8.32 0.37
N ILE A 166 -12.42 -8.83 -0.37
CA ILE A 166 -13.59 -8.03 -0.78
C ILE A 166 -14.38 -7.60 0.47
N LEU A 167 -14.68 -8.53 1.38
CA LEU A 167 -15.38 -8.23 2.63
C LEU A 167 -14.62 -7.20 3.48
N ILE A 168 -13.30 -7.37 3.61
CA ILE A 168 -12.44 -6.40 4.29
C ILE A 168 -12.54 -5.02 3.62
N ALA A 169 -12.47 -4.95 2.29
CA ALA A 169 -12.49 -3.68 1.57
C ALA A 169 -13.79 -2.91 1.80
N PHE A 170 -14.95 -3.59 1.73
CA PHE A 170 -16.25 -2.98 2.06
C PHE A 170 -16.35 -2.59 3.53
N GLY A 171 -15.81 -3.42 4.43
CA GLY A 171 -15.77 -3.16 5.86
C GLY A 171 -14.98 -1.90 6.21
N THR A 172 -13.66 -1.91 5.98
CA THR A 172 -12.76 -0.78 6.30
C THR A 172 -13.15 0.49 5.55
N GLY A 173 -13.43 0.39 4.25
CA GLY A 173 -13.71 1.57 3.45
C GLY A 173 -14.99 2.25 3.89
N GLY A 174 -16.06 1.49 4.13
CA GLY A 174 -17.33 2.10 4.51
C GLY A 174 -17.39 2.63 5.96
N ILE A 175 -16.54 2.15 6.88
CA ILE A 175 -16.45 2.73 8.24
C ILE A 175 -15.59 4.00 8.31
N LYS A 176 -14.56 4.12 7.46
CA LYS A 176 -13.57 5.24 7.46
C LYS A 176 -14.20 6.64 7.57
N PRO A 177 -15.16 7.03 6.72
CA PRO A 177 -15.74 8.38 6.80
C PRO A 177 -16.64 8.57 8.03
N CYS A 178 -17.17 7.48 8.59
CA CYS A 178 -18.17 7.52 9.64
C CYS A 178 -17.56 7.67 11.04
N VAL A 179 -16.44 6.98 11.33
CA VAL A 179 -15.88 6.90 12.69
C VAL A 179 -15.35 8.25 13.18
N ALA A 180 -14.56 8.95 12.34
CA ALA A 180 -14.01 10.26 12.70
C ALA A 180 -15.12 11.31 12.91
N ALA A 181 -16.13 11.31 12.03
CA ALA A 181 -17.30 12.19 12.15
C ALA A 181 -18.10 11.87 13.43
N PHE A 182 -18.37 10.57 13.68
CA PHE A 182 -19.11 10.12 14.86
C PHE A 182 -18.42 10.49 16.18
N GLY A 183 -17.08 10.42 16.22
CA GLY A 183 -16.29 10.86 17.37
C GLY A 183 -16.34 12.37 17.58
N GLY A 184 -16.31 13.15 16.50
CA GLY A 184 -16.48 14.61 16.56
C GLY A 184 -17.86 15.02 17.10
N ASP A 185 -18.91 14.29 16.74
CA ASP A 185 -20.30 14.54 17.15
C ASP A 185 -20.56 14.29 18.66
N GLN A 186 -19.60 13.69 19.39
CA GLN A 186 -19.75 13.45 20.82
C GLN A 186 -19.50 14.71 21.67
N PHE A 187 -18.93 15.76 21.07
CA PHE A 187 -18.71 17.05 21.71
C PHE A 187 -19.84 18.02 21.34
N ASP A 188 -20.28 18.81 22.31
CA ASP A 188 -21.18 19.93 22.02
C ASP A 188 -20.45 21.07 21.29
N GLU A 189 -21.19 21.90 20.55
CA GLU A 189 -20.60 22.91 19.66
C GLU A 189 -19.70 23.92 20.37
N GLU A 190 -20.00 24.21 21.64
CA GLU A 190 -19.24 25.14 22.49
C GLU A 190 -17.86 24.58 22.91
N HIS A 191 -17.65 23.25 22.87
CA HIS A 191 -16.43 22.58 23.35
C HIS A 191 -15.39 22.37 22.24
N THR A 192 -15.05 23.46 21.55
CA THR A 192 -14.15 23.43 20.38
C THR A 192 -12.72 22.98 20.70
N ASN A 193 -12.20 23.34 21.88
CA ASN A 193 -10.84 22.99 22.32
C ASN A 193 -10.69 21.49 22.62
N GLU A 194 -11.68 20.91 23.30
CA GLU A 194 -11.75 19.48 23.62
C GLU A 194 -11.90 18.64 22.36
N ARG A 195 -12.75 19.07 21.43
CA ARG A 195 -12.91 18.43 20.11
C ARG A 195 -11.61 18.47 19.31
N ARG A 196 -10.85 19.57 19.34
CA ARG A 196 -9.52 19.65 18.72
C ARG A 196 -8.54 18.64 19.32
N LYS A 197 -8.51 18.54 20.66
CA LYS A 197 -7.68 17.53 21.36
C LYS A 197 -8.06 16.11 20.98
N PHE A 198 -9.36 15.81 20.81
CA PHE A 198 -9.81 14.52 20.31
C PHE A 198 -9.21 14.18 18.95
N PHE A 199 -9.28 15.09 17.97
CA PHE A 199 -8.71 14.83 16.65
C PHE A 199 -7.18 14.61 16.69
N SER A 200 -6.46 15.28 17.59
CA SER A 200 -5.04 15.01 17.81
C SER A 200 -4.78 13.61 18.40
N ILE A 201 -5.56 13.19 19.41
CA ILE A 201 -5.46 11.83 20.00
C ILE A 201 -5.84 10.77 18.96
N PHE A 202 -6.88 11.02 18.17
CA PHE A 202 -7.32 10.17 17.09
C PHE A 202 -6.21 9.98 16.05
N TYR A 203 -5.56 11.05 15.62
CA TYR A 203 -4.40 11.00 14.72
C TYR A 203 -3.22 10.21 15.32
N MET A 204 -2.94 10.38 16.61
CA MET A 204 -1.91 9.60 17.31
C MET A 204 -2.27 8.09 17.32
N SER A 205 -3.53 7.74 17.52
CA SER A 205 -4.00 6.34 17.52
C SER A 205 -3.85 5.67 16.14
N ILE A 206 -4.13 6.41 15.06
CA ILE A 206 -3.94 5.95 13.68
C ILE A 206 -2.49 5.58 13.42
N ASN A 207 -1.58 6.51 13.70
CA ASN A 207 -0.16 6.31 13.46
C ASN A 207 0.42 5.24 14.39
N GLY A 208 0.01 5.22 15.66
CA GLY A 208 0.43 4.18 16.61
C GLY A 208 0.02 2.78 16.17
N GLY A 209 -1.23 2.60 15.72
CA GLY A 209 -1.72 1.32 15.19
C GLY A 209 -0.99 0.89 13.93
N SER A 210 -0.73 1.82 13.01
CA SER A 210 0.04 1.56 11.78
C SER A 210 1.49 1.14 12.06
N VAL A 211 2.19 1.86 12.94
CA VAL A 211 3.57 1.53 13.33
C VAL A 211 3.66 0.17 14.00
N LEU A 212 2.82 -0.09 15.01
CA LEU A 212 2.88 -1.35 15.74
C LEU A 212 2.51 -2.53 14.85
N SER A 213 1.51 -2.39 13.99
CA SER A 213 1.09 -3.48 13.10
C SER A 213 2.10 -3.81 12.01
N THR A 214 2.73 -2.78 11.41
CA THR A 214 3.78 -2.97 10.40
C THR A 214 5.05 -3.59 10.99
N LEU A 215 5.32 -3.41 12.29
CA LEU A 215 6.43 -4.09 12.98
C LEU A 215 6.05 -5.52 13.42
N ILE A 216 4.92 -5.66 14.12
CA ILE A 216 4.56 -6.92 14.79
C ILE A 216 4.08 -7.99 13.80
N THR A 217 3.29 -7.62 12.79
CA THR A 217 2.66 -8.63 11.91
C THR A 217 3.68 -9.40 11.06
N PRO A 218 4.70 -8.76 10.45
CA PRO A 218 5.75 -9.48 9.74
C PRO A 218 6.61 -10.39 10.62
N ILE A 219 6.82 -10.01 11.90
CA ILE A 219 7.47 -10.83 12.93
C ILE A 219 6.63 -12.07 13.23
N LEU A 220 5.32 -11.89 13.47
CA LEU A 220 4.40 -13.01 13.72
C LEU A 220 4.34 -14.01 12.57
N ARG A 221 4.51 -13.55 11.33
CA ARG A 221 4.59 -14.41 10.15
C ARG A 221 5.91 -15.20 10.10
N GLY A 222 7.06 -14.54 10.26
CA GLY A 222 8.37 -15.14 9.97
C GLY A 222 9.02 -15.84 11.16
N ASP A 223 8.91 -15.27 12.37
CA ASP A 223 9.62 -15.76 13.56
C ASP A 223 8.83 -16.88 14.26
N VAL A 224 7.52 -16.92 14.06
CA VAL A 224 6.65 -17.99 14.58
C VAL A 224 6.42 -19.01 13.46
N GLN A 225 6.89 -20.24 13.69
CA GLN A 225 6.70 -21.35 12.75
C GLN A 225 5.37 -22.05 13.03
N CYS A 226 4.52 -22.16 12.01
CA CYS A 226 3.25 -22.91 12.08
C CYS A 226 3.15 -23.83 10.88
N PHE A 227 2.58 -25.02 11.06
CA PHE A 227 2.34 -25.97 9.97
C PHE A 227 3.59 -26.32 9.14
N GLY A 228 4.79 -26.21 9.75
CA GLY A 228 6.07 -26.51 9.09
C GLY A 228 6.71 -25.35 8.32
N GLY A 229 6.23 -24.10 8.45
CA GLY A 229 6.84 -22.92 7.81
C GLY A 229 6.32 -21.57 8.35
N ASP A 230 6.44 -20.51 7.53
CA ASP A 230 5.94 -19.16 7.80
C ASP A 230 4.44 -19.17 8.17
N CYS A 231 4.08 -18.50 9.28
CA CYS A 231 2.75 -18.55 9.86
C CYS A 231 1.82 -17.43 9.39
N TYR A 232 1.34 -17.51 8.15
CA TYR A 232 0.36 -16.54 7.61
C TYR A 232 -0.99 -16.57 8.32
N ALA A 233 -1.44 -17.74 8.78
CA ALA A 233 -2.69 -17.88 9.52
C ALA A 233 -2.69 -17.03 10.81
N LEU A 234 -1.58 -17.02 11.56
CA LEU A 234 -1.44 -16.18 12.75
C LEU A 234 -1.33 -14.70 12.39
N ALA A 235 -0.54 -14.38 11.36
CA ALA A 235 -0.36 -13.00 10.89
C ALA A 235 -1.67 -12.35 10.43
N PHE A 236 -2.62 -13.12 9.88
CA PHE A 236 -3.97 -12.64 9.57
C PHE A 236 -4.98 -12.82 10.72
N GLY A 237 -4.76 -13.80 11.60
CA GLY A 237 -5.61 -14.08 12.75
C GLY A 237 -5.52 -13.03 13.85
N VAL A 238 -4.34 -12.48 14.13
CA VAL A 238 -4.18 -11.41 15.13
C VAL A 238 -4.97 -10.14 14.74
N PRO A 239 -4.85 -9.62 13.50
CA PRO A 239 -5.77 -8.61 12.97
C PRO A 239 -7.25 -8.95 13.16
N ALA A 240 -7.65 -10.19 12.87
CA ALA A 240 -9.04 -10.63 13.03
C ALA A 240 -9.53 -10.52 14.48
N ILE A 241 -8.73 -10.98 15.44
CA ILE A 241 -9.05 -10.90 16.88
C ILE A 241 -9.12 -9.44 17.33
N LEU A 242 -8.17 -8.60 16.91
CA LEU A 242 -8.17 -7.18 17.24
C LEU A 242 -9.38 -6.46 16.66
N MET A 243 -9.82 -6.81 15.45
CA MET A 243 -11.03 -6.25 14.85
C MET A 243 -12.30 -6.69 15.61
N VAL A 244 -12.36 -7.94 16.10
CA VAL A 244 -13.45 -8.39 17.00
C VAL A 244 -13.45 -7.57 18.29
N ILE A 245 -12.28 -7.36 18.89
CA ILE A 245 -12.14 -6.53 20.09
C ILE A 245 -12.59 -5.10 19.81
N ALA A 246 -12.19 -4.51 18.69
CA ALA A 246 -12.60 -3.17 18.26
C ALA A 246 -14.13 -3.04 18.23
N LEU A 247 -14.80 -4.01 17.59
CA LEU A 247 -16.26 -4.04 17.48
C LEU A 247 -16.94 -4.17 18.86
N VAL A 248 -16.46 -5.07 19.72
CA VAL A 248 -17.02 -5.27 21.07
C VAL A 248 -16.86 -4.01 21.91
N VAL A 249 -15.67 -3.41 21.90
CA VAL A 249 -15.38 -2.15 22.62
C VAL A 249 -16.30 -1.04 22.09
N PHE A 250 -16.43 -0.88 20.78
CA PHE A 250 -17.29 0.15 20.20
C PHE A 250 -18.76 -0.04 20.60
N ILE A 251 -19.30 -1.26 20.53
CA ILE A 251 -20.69 -1.55 20.92
C ILE A 251 -20.90 -1.36 22.43
N SER A 252 -19.91 -1.68 23.27
CA SER A 252 -20.03 -1.51 24.73
C SER A 252 -20.27 -0.04 25.13
N GLY A 253 -19.72 0.91 24.38
CA GLY A 253 -19.97 2.35 24.57
C GLY A 253 -21.34 2.83 24.07
N SER A 254 -22.17 1.96 23.48
CA SER A 254 -23.42 2.36 22.79
C SER A 254 -24.43 3.10 23.66
N GLY A 255 -24.46 2.85 24.97
CA GLY A 255 -25.32 3.56 25.91
C GLY A 255 -24.88 5.01 26.20
N MET A 256 -23.63 5.35 25.86
CA MET A 256 -23.00 6.63 26.18
C MET A 256 -22.85 7.56 24.97
N TYR A 257 -23.10 7.06 23.76
CA TYR A 257 -22.95 7.86 22.55
C TYR A 257 -24.13 8.78 22.29
N LYS A 258 -23.82 10.01 21.87
CA LYS A 258 -24.76 10.89 21.18
C LYS A 258 -24.96 10.36 19.76
N LYS A 259 -26.19 9.93 19.45
CA LYS A 259 -26.57 9.32 18.17
C LYS A 259 -27.48 10.29 17.41
N SER A 260 -26.90 11.03 16.48
CA SER A 260 -27.65 11.94 15.61
C SER A 260 -28.49 11.17 14.58
N PRO A 261 -29.69 11.66 14.23
CA PRO A 261 -30.48 11.09 13.14
C PRO A 261 -29.75 11.28 11.78
N PRO A 262 -30.10 10.52 10.74
CA PRO A 262 -29.53 10.69 9.41
C PRO A 262 -29.88 12.08 8.85
N GLU A 263 -28.85 12.85 8.50
CA GLU A 263 -28.97 14.14 7.80
C GLU A 263 -29.02 13.84 6.30
N GLY A 264 -30.04 14.33 5.60
CA GLY A 264 -30.37 13.92 4.23
C GLY A 264 -29.22 14.00 3.20
N ASN A 265 -29.47 13.46 2.01
CA ASN A 265 -28.40 13.14 1.05
C ASN A 265 -27.88 14.36 0.26
N VAL A 266 -26.97 15.13 0.86
CA VAL A 266 -26.32 16.32 0.24
C VAL A 266 -25.69 15.97 -1.11
N LEU A 267 -25.06 14.79 -1.24
CA LEU A 267 -24.43 14.35 -2.50
C LEU A 267 -25.48 14.17 -3.62
N LEU A 268 -26.66 13.64 -3.28
CA LEU A 268 -27.74 13.46 -4.24
C LEU A 268 -28.27 14.82 -4.74
N ASP A 269 -28.37 15.81 -3.86
CA ASP A 269 -28.81 17.15 -4.22
C ASP A 269 -27.78 17.85 -5.12
N VAL A 270 -26.48 17.67 -4.86
CA VAL A 270 -25.39 18.11 -5.75
C VAL A 270 -25.53 17.46 -7.14
N CYS A 271 -25.68 16.14 -7.21
CA CYS A 271 -25.81 15.42 -8.47
C CYS A 271 -27.07 15.84 -9.26
N LYS A 272 -28.22 16.00 -8.59
CA LYS A 272 -29.47 16.46 -9.23
C LYS A 272 -29.39 17.90 -9.70
N CYS A 273 -28.75 18.78 -8.92
CA CYS A 273 -28.52 20.18 -9.29
C CYS A 273 -27.63 20.26 -10.55
N MET A 274 -26.51 19.53 -10.57
CA MET A 274 -25.63 19.44 -11.73
C MET A 274 -26.34 18.85 -12.96
N GLY A 275 -27.08 17.76 -12.78
CA GLY A 275 -27.84 17.12 -13.86
C GLY A 275 -28.92 18.04 -14.45
N LEU A 276 -29.63 18.80 -13.61
CA LEU A 276 -30.58 19.81 -14.07
C LEU A 276 -29.89 20.94 -14.84
N ALA A 277 -28.77 21.46 -14.32
CA ALA A 277 -27.99 22.50 -15.00
C ALA A 277 -27.54 22.05 -16.40
N ILE A 278 -27.00 20.83 -16.52
CA ILE A 278 -26.57 20.27 -17.80
C ILE A 278 -27.76 20.08 -18.75
N LYS A 279 -28.88 19.53 -18.24
CA LYS A 279 -30.11 19.33 -19.02
C LYS A 279 -30.67 20.65 -19.54
N ASN A 280 -30.74 21.67 -18.69
CA ASN A 280 -31.23 23.00 -19.06
C ASN A 280 -30.29 23.69 -20.03
N ARG A 281 -28.97 23.57 -19.84
CA ARG A 281 -27.97 24.08 -20.80
C ARG A 281 -28.10 23.42 -22.17
N TRP A 282 -28.33 22.11 -22.23
CA TRP A 282 -28.49 21.40 -23.51
C TRP A 282 -29.83 21.72 -24.19
N LYS A 283 -30.89 21.95 -23.41
CA LYS A 283 -32.18 22.39 -23.92
C LYS A 283 -32.27 23.89 -24.25
N SER A 284 -31.26 24.66 -23.85
CA SER A 284 -31.26 26.11 -24.04
C SER A 284 -31.23 26.47 -25.51
N SER A 285 -32.07 27.44 -25.87
CA SER A 285 -32.14 28.03 -27.20
C SER A 285 -31.19 29.22 -27.33
N LYS A 286 -30.87 29.61 -28.57
CA LYS A 286 -30.01 30.78 -28.88
C LYS A 286 -30.57 32.11 -28.32
N TYR A 287 -31.85 32.14 -27.98
CA TYR A 287 -32.57 33.31 -27.45
C TYR A 287 -32.56 33.40 -25.92
N ASP A 288 -32.10 32.36 -25.21
CA ASP A 288 -32.02 32.43 -23.75
C ASP A 288 -30.86 33.35 -23.31
N PRO A 289 -31.01 34.07 -22.18
CA PRO A 289 -29.94 34.89 -21.65
C PRO A 289 -28.71 34.03 -21.32
N LYS A 290 -27.56 34.38 -21.90
CA LYS A 290 -26.30 33.67 -21.64
C LYS A 290 -25.95 33.78 -20.15
N LYS A 291 -25.97 32.63 -19.48
CA LYS A 291 -25.46 32.49 -18.11
C LYS A 291 -23.92 32.49 -18.11
N LYS A 292 -23.29 33.15 -17.12
CA LYS A 292 -21.82 33.26 -17.01
C LYS A 292 -21.17 31.92 -16.65
N HIS A 293 -21.79 31.13 -15.78
CA HIS A 293 -21.35 29.77 -15.45
C HIS A 293 -22.42 28.74 -15.85
N TRP A 294 -21.99 27.53 -16.25
CA TRP A 294 -22.90 26.48 -16.72
C TRP A 294 -23.83 25.95 -15.61
N LEU A 295 -23.45 26.11 -14.33
CA LEU A 295 -24.25 25.68 -13.20
C LEU A 295 -25.42 26.63 -12.89
N ASP A 296 -25.38 27.87 -13.39
CA ASP A 296 -26.43 28.87 -13.16
C ASP A 296 -27.74 28.52 -13.92
N TRP A 297 -27.71 27.51 -14.78
CA TRP A 297 -28.89 26.94 -15.42
C TRP A 297 -29.79 26.15 -14.46
N ALA A 298 -29.31 25.86 -13.24
CA ALA A 298 -30.11 25.24 -12.17
C ALA A 298 -30.80 26.25 -11.22
N GLU A 299 -30.56 27.54 -11.40
CA GLU A 299 -31.04 28.63 -10.54
C GLU A 299 -32.57 28.68 -10.42
N GLU A 300 -33.29 28.16 -11.42
CA GLU A 300 -34.76 28.09 -11.42
C GLU A 300 -35.31 27.18 -10.31
N LYS A 301 -34.57 26.12 -9.93
CA LYS A 301 -35.03 25.10 -8.98
C LYS A 301 -34.22 25.03 -7.70
N TYR A 302 -32.96 25.45 -7.73
CA TYR A 302 -32.04 25.31 -6.60
C TYR A 302 -31.58 26.67 -6.07
N PRO A 303 -31.38 26.80 -4.75
CA PRO A 303 -30.96 28.05 -4.14
C PRO A 303 -29.57 28.46 -4.63
N ARG A 304 -29.36 29.78 -4.79
CA ARG A 304 -28.07 30.35 -5.24
C ARG A 304 -26.90 29.96 -4.33
N ARG A 305 -27.12 29.81 -3.02
CA ARG A 305 -26.10 29.34 -2.06
C ARG A 305 -25.54 27.97 -2.47
N LEU A 306 -26.43 26.98 -2.65
CA LEU A 306 -26.06 25.62 -3.09
C LEU A 306 -25.29 25.65 -4.43
N ILE A 307 -25.71 26.48 -5.38
CA ILE A 307 -25.02 26.61 -6.67
C ILE A 307 -23.59 27.15 -6.47
N HIS A 308 -23.36 28.11 -5.58
CA HIS A 308 -22.03 28.62 -5.28
C HIS A 308 -21.16 27.61 -4.53
N GLU A 309 -21.73 26.90 -3.56
CA GLU A 309 -21.04 25.81 -2.84
C GLU A 309 -20.57 24.71 -3.81
N ILE A 310 -21.43 24.30 -4.76
CA ILE A 310 -21.06 23.34 -5.80
C ILE A 310 -19.96 23.90 -6.71
N LYS A 311 -20.01 25.19 -7.09
CA LYS A 311 -18.92 25.82 -7.88
C LYS A 311 -17.58 25.76 -7.13
N MET A 312 -17.57 26.02 -5.82
CA MET A 312 -16.36 25.92 -4.99
C MET A 312 -15.82 24.48 -4.98
N VAL A 313 -16.68 23.51 -4.68
CA VAL A 313 -16.30 22.09 -4.67
C VAL A 313 -15.75 21.65 -6.02
N LEU A 314 -16.40 22.02 -7.13
CA LEU A 314 -15.95 21.67 -8.47
C LEU A 314 -14.57 22.26 -8.81
N ARG A 315 -14.25 23.48 -8.35
CA ARG A 315 -12.91 24.06 -8.55
C ARG A 315 -11.82 23.22 -7.87
N VAL A 316 -12.08 22.77 -6.65
CA VAL A 316 -11.14 21.90 -5.91
C VAL A 316 -11.07 20.50 -6.55
N LEU A 317 -12.20 19.91 -6.96
CA LEU A 317 -12.22 18.60 -7.62
C LEU A 317 -11.48 18.62 -8.97
N VAL A 318 -11.48 19.74 -9.69
CA VAL A 318 -10.65 19.88 -10.91
C VAL A 318 -9.16 19.81 -10.57
N LEU A 319 -8.72 20.41 -9.47
CA LEU A 319 -7.33 20.26 -8.98
C LEU A 319 -6.99 18.84 -8.54
N TYR A 320 -7.98 18.00 -8.22
CA TYR A 320 -7.75 16.61 -7.84
C TYR A 320 -7.40 15.69 -9.01
N ILE A 321 -7.78 16.04 -10.24
CA ILE A 321 -7.57 15.20 -11.44
C ILE A 321 -6.12 14.68 -11.58
N PRO A 322 -5.06 15.50 -11.38
CA PRO A 322 -3.67 15.02 -11.45
C PRO A 322 -3.20 14.23 -10.22
N LEU A 323 -3.85 14.35 -9.06
CA LEU A 323 -3.37 13.79 -7.78
C LEU A 323 -3.26 12.24 -7.72
N PRO A 324 -4.07 11.43 -8.43
CA PRO A 324 -3.93 9.98 -8.44
C PRO A 324 -2.53 9.48 -8.74
N MET A 325 -1.75 10.20 -9.55
CA MET A 325 -0.39 9.80 -9.90
C MET A 325 0.55 9.81 -8.70
N PHE A 326 0.39 10.73 -7.74
CA PHE A 326 1.18 10.69 -6.50
C PHE A 326 0.89 9.40 -5.72
N TRP A 327 -0.38 9.05 -5.59
CA TRP A 327 -0.81 7.83 -4.89
C TRP A 327 -0.36 6.55 -5.61
N ALA A 328 -0.30 6.58 -6.94
CA ALA A 328 0.25 5.48 -7.74
C ALA A 328 1.72 5.18 -7.40
N LEU A 329 2.51 6.19 -7.04
CA LEU A 329 3.88 5.99 -6.55
C LEU A 329 3.88 5.61 -5.06
N PHE A 330 3.15 6.36 -4.25
CA PHE A 330 3.16 6.19 -2.79
C PHE A 330 2.75 4.78 -2.35
N ASP A 331 1.69 4.21 -2.93
CA ASP A 331 1.15 2.92 -2.47
C ASP A 331 1.99 1.70 -2.91
N GLN A 332 3.00 1.87 -3.78
CA GLN A 332 3.91 0.77 -4.18
C GLN A 332 4.85 0.32 -3.06
N GLN A 333 4.92 1.08 -1.97
CA GLN A 333 5.71 0.75 -0.78
C GLN A 333 5.34 -0.61 -0.17
N GLY A 334 4.10 -1.06 -0.33
CA GLY A 334 3.65 -2.37 0.17
C GLY A 334 3.66 -3.50 -0.86
N SER A 335 3.90 -3.19 -2.15
CA SER A 335 3.97 -4.16 -3.25
C SER A 335 5.39 -4.23 -3.83
N ARG A 336 5.69 -3.46 -4.89
CA ARG A 336 6.97 -3.51 -5.63
C ARG A 336 8.19 -3.26 -4.74
N TRP A 337 8.12 -2.36 -3.77
CA TRP A 337 9.24 -2.10 -2.86
C TRP A 337 9.45 -3.25 -1.87
N THR A 338 8.39 -3.96 -1.48
CA THR A 338 8.49 -5.22 -0.74
C THR A 338 9.21 -6.28 -1.59
N LEU A 339 8.90 -6.38 -2.88
CA LEU A 339 9.57 -7.31 -3.81
C LEU A 339 11.02 -6.94 -4.15
N GLN A 340 11.34 -5.66 -4.08
CA GLN A 340 12.73 -5.20 -4.11
C GLN A 340 13.45 -5.63 -2.83
N ALA A 341 12.84 -5.40 -1.67
CA ALA A 341 13.40 -5.70 -0.35
C ALA A 341 13.69 -7.19 -0.16
N THR A 342 12.81 -8.08 -0.64
CA THR A 342 13.04 -9.53 -0.56
C THR A 342 14.33 -9.93 -1.29
N ARG A 343 14.67 -9.25 -2.38
CA ARG A 343 15.89 -9.56 -3.13
C ARG A 343 17.17 -8.98 -2.49
N MET A 344 17.10 -8.15 -1.45
CA MET A 344 18.23 -7.47 -0.79
C MET A 344 18.65 -8.17 0.50
N ASN A 345 19.89 -8.02 0.98
CA ASN A 345 20.35 -8.66 2.22
C ASN A 345 19.95 -7.94 3.51
N MET A 346 19.63 -8.74 4.54
CA MET A 346 19.14 -8.37 5.89
C MET A 346 17.68 -7.94 5.97
N ALA A 347 17.10 -7.99 7.18
CA ALA A 347 15.75 -7.51 7.47
C ALA A 347 15.79 -6.18 8.24
N PHE A 348 15.20 -5.12 7.68
CA PHE A 348 15.00 -3.85 8.39
C PHE A 348 13.69 -3.19 7.93
N MET A 349 12.83 -2.78 8.89
CA MET A 349 11.56 -2.10 8.61
C MET A 349 11.57 -0.68 9.16
N LEU A 350 11.43 0.31 8.27
CA LEU A 350 11.58 1.74 8.58
C LEU A 350 10.31 2.58 8.34
N ASN A 351 9.35 2.09 7.56
CA ASN A 351 8.38 2.95 6.89
C ASN A 351 7.47 3.74 7.86
N ALA A 352 6.73 3.06 8.74
CA ALA A 352 5.71 3.72 9.56
C ALA A 352 6.29 4.66 10.64
N LEU A 353 7.56 4.49 11.04
CA LEU A 353 8.20 5.34 12.05
C LEU A 353 8.58 6.71 11.48
N LEU A 354 8.92 6.78 10.18
CA LEU A 354 9.40 8.02 9.56
C LEU A 354 8.33 9.11 9.57
N ILE A 355 7.05 8.79 9.31
CA ILE A 355 6.02 9.82 9.25
C ILE A 355 5.83 10.54 10.61
N LEU A 356 5.84 9.78 11.71
CA LEU A 356 5.73 10.33 13.06
C LEU A 356 6.90 11.26 13.43
N VAL A 357 8.06 11.04 12.83
CA VAL A 357 9.25 11.86 13.03
C VAL A 357 9.28 13.05 12.07
N PHE A 358 8.90 12.85 10.81
CA PHE A 358 8.98 13.87 9.76
C PHE A 358 7.93 14.96 9.93
N VAL A 359 6.72 14.65 10.37
CA VAL A 359 5.66 15.67 10.61
C VAL A 359 6.15 16.79 11.54
N PRO A 360 6.60 16.52 12.78
CA PRO A 360 7.08 17.57 13.67
C PRO A 360 8.36 18.25 13.15
N ILE A 361 9.24 17.53 12.45
CA ILE A 361 10.44 18.13 11.83
C ILE A 361 10.03 19.16 10.76
N PHE A 362 9.08 18.83 9.89
CA PHE A 362 8.67 19.75 8.84
C PHE A 362 7.98 20.99 9.41
N ASP A 363 7.08 20.80 10.38
CA ASP A 363 6.33 21.90 10.98
C ASP A 363 7.18 22.80 11.88
N MET A 364 8.05 22.22 12.71
CA MET A 364 8.82 22.99 13.70
C MET A 364 10.18 23.46 13.20
N VAL A 365 10.75 22.80 12.18
CA VAL A 365 12.11 23.10 11.69
C VAL A 365 12.09 23.53 10.24
N VAL A 366 11.60 22.70 9.32
CA VAL A 366 11.75 22.96 7.87
C VAL A 366 10.96 24.18 7.42
N TYR A 367 9.65 24.26 7.70
CA TYR A 367 8.83 25.39 7.26
C TYR A 367 9.26 26.73 7.88
N PRO A 368 9.58 26.81 9.20
CA PRO A 368 10.13 28.03 9.78
C PRO A 368 11.46 28.46 9.15
N LEU A 369 12.38 27.53 8.88
CA LEU A 369 13.65 27.84 8.21
C LEU A 369 13.44 28.38 6.79
N ILE A 370 12.50 27.81 6.03
CA ILE A 370 12.16 28.35 4.69
C ILE A 370 11.53 29.74 4.79
N GLY A 371 10.72 29.98 5.83
CA GLY A 371 10.19 31.29 6.16
C GLY A 371 11.29 32.33 6.46
N LEU A 372 12.37 31.93 7.14
CA LEU A 372 13.54 32.79 7.36
C LEU A 372 14.24 33.16 6.05
N CYS A 373 14.20 32.28 5.03
CA CYS A 373 14.69 32.55 3.69
C CYS A 373 13.74 33.44 2.85
N ARG A 374 12.63 33.95 3.42
CA ARG A 374 11.61 34.78 2.76
C ARG A 374 10.93 34.11 1.56
N ILE A 375 10.85 32.78 1.54
CA ILE A 375 10.15 32.04 0.49
C ILE A 375 8.73 31.71 0.97
N ASN A 376 7.72 32.31 0.34
CA ASN A 376 6.31 32.03 0.65
C ASN A 376 5.84 30.74 -0.06
N LEU A 377 5.82 29.65 0.71
CA LEU A 377 5.30 28.34 0.31
C LEU A 377 3.79 28.27 0.54
N THR A 378 3.01 28.56 -0.51
CA THR A 378 1.56 28.30 -0.51
C THR A 378 1.27 26.80 -0.44
N PRO A 379 0.08 26.37 0.03
CA PRO A 379 -0.28 24.96 0.12
C PRO A 379 -0.09 24.20 -1.20
N LEU A 380 -0.53 24.78 -2.32
CA LEU A 380 -0.36 24.17 -3.65
C LEU A 380 1.12 24.04 -4.07
N LYS A 381 1.98 25.02 -3.70
CA LYS A 381 3.43 24.90 -3.95
C LYS A 381 4.06 23.80 -3.11
N LYS A 382 3.64 23.63 -1.85
CA LYS A 382 4.11 22.52 -1.00
C LYS A 382 3.74 21.17 -1.63
N MET A 383 2.50 21.02 -2.11
CA MET A 383 2.07 19.81 -2.81
C MET A 383 2.92 19.52 -4.06
N ALA A 384 3.23 20.54 -4.87
CA ALA A 384 4.10 20.39 -6.03
C ALA A 384 5.51 19.90 -5.64
N VAL A 385 6.11 20.50 -4.60
CA VAL A 385 7.41 20.05 -4.08
C VAL A 385 7.33 18.60 -3.54
N GLY A 386 6.20 18.22 -2.91
CA GLY A 386 5.97 16.85 -2.47
C GLY A 386 5.97 15.84 -3.63
N MET A 387 5.40 16.20 -4.79
CA MET A 387 5.48 15.36 -6.01
C MET A 387 6.90 15.25 -6.55
N VAL A 388 7.71 16.31 -6.45
CA VAL A 388 9.14 16.25 -6.82
C VAL A 388 9.89 15.28 -5.91
N PHE A 389 9.67 15.32 -4.60
CA PHE A 389 10.29 14.37 -3.66
C PHE A 389 9.88 12.92 -3.95
N ALA A 390 8.61 12.67 -4.26
CA ALA A 390 8.14 11.34 -4.65
C ALA A 390 8.77 10.85 -5.98
N ALA A 391 8.95 11.73 -6.96
CA ALA A 391 9.65 11.37 -8.21
C ALA A 391 11.13 11.04 -7.95
N LEU A 392 11.80 11.81 -7.09
CA LEU A 392 13.18 11.53 -6.65
C LEU A 392 13.27 10.20 -5.88
N ALA A 393 12.27 9.88 -5.05
CA ALA A 393 12.21 8.61 -4.34
C ALA A 393 12.20 7.43 -5.32
N PHE A 394 11.44 7.53 -6.41
CA PHE A 394 11.42 6.49 -7.45
C PHE A 394 12.68 6.48 -8.32
N GLY A 395 13.33 7.62 -8.53
CA GLY A 395 14.69 7.67 -9.08
C GLY A 395 15.69 6.89 -8.22
N SER A 396 15.63 7.06 -6.89
CA SER A 396 16.42 6.28 -5.93
C SER A 396 16.05 4.80 -5.99
N ALA A 397 14.75 4.46 -6.01
CA ALA A 397 14.29 3.07 -6.10
C ALA A 397 14.75 2.38 -7.38
N THR A 398 14.79 3.11 -8.51
CA THR A 398 15.35 2.64 -9.78
C THR A 398 16.84 2.33 -9.63
N LEU A 399 17.62 3.23 -9.01
CA LEU A 399 19.04 3.00 -8.79
C LEU A 399 19.31 1.76 -7.92
N VAL A 400 18.51 1.57 -6.87
CA VAL A 400 18.58 0.36 -6.04
C VAL A 400 18.22 -0.87 -6.84
N GLU A 401 17.12 -0.84 -7.58
CA GLU A 401 16.63 -1.96 -8.38
C GLU A 401 17.66 -2.42 -9.41
N VAL A 402 18.24 -1.49 -10.17
CA VAL A 402 19.26 -1.80 -11.18
C VAL A 402 20.47 -2.51 -10.54
N ASN A 403 20.84 -2.17 -9.30
CA ASN A 403 21.93 -2.83 -8.61
C ASN A 403 21.54 -4.20 -8.04
N VAL A 404 20.28 -4.37 -7.63
CA VAL A 404 19.72 -5.67 -7.21
C VAL A 404 19.66 -6.63 -8.40
N THR A 405 19.09 -6.22 -9.55
CA THR A 405 18.92 -7.06 -10.75
C THR A 405 20.26 -7.54 -11.33
N LYS A 406 21.36 -6.78 -11.19
CA LYS A 406 22.70 -7.25 -11.60
C LYS A 406 23.18 -8.52 -10.89
N THR A 407 22.61 -8.83 -9.73
CA THR A 407 23.10 -9.89 -8.85
C THR A 407 22.13 -11.06 -8.68
N VAL A 408 20.87 -10.90 -9.11
CA VAL A 408 19.82 -11.91 -8.96
C VAL A 408 19.58 -12.60 -10.31
N VAL A 409 19.59 -13.93 -10.31
CA VAL A 409 19.18 -14.72 -11.48
C VAL A 409 17.67 -14.85 -11.45
N GLU A 410 16.98 -14.18 -12.37
CA GLU A 410 15.52 -14.24 -12.48
C GLU A 410 15.06 -15.53 -13.18
N PRO A 411 13.88 -16.08 -12.86
CA PRO A 411 13.31 -17.20 -13.59
C PRO A 411 13.15 -16.87 -15.08
N ALA A 412 13.42 -17.83 -15.98
CA ALA A 412 13.23 -17.60 -17.41
C ALA A 412 11.74 -17.32 -17.74
N PRO A 413 11.41 -16.32 -18.57
CA PRO A 413 10.04 -16.07 -18.99
C PRO A 413 9.53 -17.18 -19.94
N GLN A 414 8.21 -17.18 -20.21
CA GLN A 414 7.59 -18.16 -21.12
C GLN A 414 8.25 -18.13 -22.52
N GLY A 415 8.50 -19.29 -23.11
CA GLY A 415 9.19 -19.44 -24.38
C GLY A 415 10.72 -19.33 -24.31
N GLN A 416 11.31 -19.15 -23.11
CA GLN A 416 12.75 -19.06 -22.87
C GLN A 416 13.24 -20.04 -21.80
N CYS A 417 14.53 -20.34 -21.81
CA CYS A 417 15.23 -20.94 -20.68
C CYS A 417 16.53 -20.18 -20.39
N LEU A 418 17.10 -20.41 -19.19
CA LEU A 418 18.43 -19.92 -18.85
C LEU A 418 19.46 -21.03 -19.02
N LEU A 419 20.62 -20.70 -19.59
CA LEU A 419 21.76 -21.60 -19.71
C LEU A 419 23.03 -20.94 -19.14
N GLN A 420 23.74 -21.70 -18.32
CA GLN A 420 25.12 -21.42 -17.92
C GLN A 420 26.00 -22.63 -18.26
N VAL A 421 27.28 -22.40 -18.56
CA VAL A 421 28.17 -23.44 -19.11
C VAL A 421 29.45 -23.52 -18.29
N TYR A 422 29.74 -24.69 -17.72
CA TYR A 422 30.96 -24.99 -16.98
C TYR A 422 31.93 -25.77 -17.86
N ASN A 423 33.18 -25.31 -17.92
CA ASN A 423 34.24 -26.03 -18.61
C ASN A 423 35.18 -26.71 -17.61
N LEU A 424 35.07 -28.03 -17.51
CA LEU A 424 35.93 -28.92 -16.72
C LEU A 424 36.93 -29.68 -17.60
N ALA A 425 36.98 -29.37 -18.89
CA ALA A 425 38.02 -29.88 -19.75
C ALA A 425 39.34 -29.18 -19.40
N VAL A 426 40.47 -29.83 -19.67
CA VAL A 426 41.83 -29.33 -19.36
C VAL A 426 42.21 -28.08 -20.17
N SER A 427 41.50 -27.79 -21.25
CA SER A 427 41.75 -26.63 -22.12
C SER A 427 40.48 -25.81 -22.31
N ASP A 428 40.65 -24.59 -22.81
CA ASP A 428 39.55 -23.71 -23.17
C ASP A 428 38.69 -24.34 -24.29
N VAL A 429 37.40 -24.05 -24.24
CA VAL A 429 36.41 -24.63 -25.14
C VAL A 429 35.54 -23.53 -25.73
N LYS A 430 35.30 -23.58 -27.04
CA LYS A 430 34.37 -22.67 -27.72
C LYS A 430 33.02 -23.35 -27.92
N LEU A 431 31.95 -22.75 -27.39
CA LEU A 431 30.58 -23.22 -27.57
C LEU A 431 29.89 -22.39 -28.66
N ASN A 432 29.27 -23.06 -29.62
CA ASN A 432 28.46 -22.43 -30.65
C ASN A 432 27.03 -23.01 -30.61
N ILE A 433 26.06 -22.13 -30.36
CA ILE A 433 24.64 -22.47 -30.32
C ILE A 433 23.99 -21.96 -31.60
N PRO A 434 23.41 -22.83 -32.46
CA PRO A 434 22.87 -22.44 -33.75
C PRO A 434 21.83 -21.30 -33.66
N GLY A 435 22.03 -20.25 -34.47
CA GLY A 435 21.11 -19.11 -34.53
C GLY A 435 21.26 -18.11 -33.38
N SER A 436 22.34 -18.19 -32.60
CA SER A 436 22.63 -17.23 -31.52
C SER A 436 24.12 -16.86 -31.49
N ASN A 437 24.44 -15.66 -30.99
CA ASN A 437 25.82 -15.21 -30.76
C ASN A 437 26.24 -15.36 -29.27
N LEU A 438 25.56 -16.25 -28.55
CA LEU A 438 25.81 -16.53 -27.13
C LEU A 438 27.14 -17.28 -26.96
N PHE A 439 27.84 -17.05 -25.84
CA PHE A 439 29.14 -17.66 -25.53
C PHE A 439 30.23 -17.46 -26.62
N SER A 440 30.29 -16.27 -27.22
CA SER A 440 31.21 -15.95 -28.32
C SER A 440 32.71 -16.00 -27.96
N GLN A 441 33.06 -15.83 -26.68
CA GLN A 441 34.41 -15.99 -26.16
C GLN A 441 34.66 -17.43 -25.71
N PRO A 442 35.91 -17.95 -25.83
CA PRO A 442 36.26 -19.26 -25.28
C PRO A 442 35.95 -19.33 -23.78
N ILE A 443 35.27 -20.40 -23.38
CA ILE A 443 34.95 -20.69 -21.99
C ILE A 443 36.20 -21.31 -21.37
N LYS A 444 36.78 -20.61 -20.40
CA LYS A 444 38.05 -21.00 -19.81
C LYS A 444 37.93 -22.24 -18.92
N SER A 445 39.00 -23.02 -18.90
CA SER A 445 39.11 -24.21 -18.06
C SER A 445 39.09 -23.87 -16.57
N TYR A 446 38.22 -24.53 -15.80
CA TYR A 446 38.08 -24.40 -14.34
C TYR A 446 37.86 -22.97 -13.80
N GLU A 447 37.31 -22.06 -14.61
CA GLU A 447 36.93 -20.71 -14.17
C GLU A 447 35.43 -20.65 -13.86
N ASP A 448 35.03 -19.77 -12.93
CA ASP A 448 33.62 -19.50 -12.67
C ASP A 448 32.93 -19.09 -13.98
N PRO A 449 31.82 -19.71 -14.34
CA PRO A 449 31.16 -19.40 -15.59
C PRO A 449 30.61 -17.98 -15.60
N PRO A 450 30.47 -17.38 -16.79
CA PRO A 450 29.76 -16.12 -16.93
C PRO A 450 28.30 -16.25 -16.47
N ALA A 451 27.64 -15.12 -16.23
CA ALA A 451 26.22 -15.08 -15.86
C ALA A 451 25.33 -15.90 -16.82
N TYR A 452 24.19 -16.37 -16.31
CA TYR A 452 23.18 -17.08 -17.09
C TYR A 452 22.80 -16.30 -18.35
N GLN A 453 22.67 -17.03 -19.46
CA GLN A 453 22.24 -16.48 -20.75
C GLN A 453 20.87 -17.01 -21.14
N HIS A 454 20.02 -16.14 -21.68
CA HIS A 454 18.69 -16.52 -22.16
C HIS A 454 18.76 -17.22 -23.51
N ILE A 455 18.07 -18.35 -23.63
CA ILE A 455 17.90 -19.09 -24.87
C ILE A 455 16.43 -19.09 -25.27
N GLN A 456 16.16 -18.70 -26.52
CA GLN A 456 14.82 -18.73 -27.10
C GLN A 456 14.43 -20.14 -27.57
N LEU A 457 13.37 -20.71 -26.98
CA LEU A 457 12.89 -22.05 -27.29
C LEU A 457 11.74 -22.06 -28.30
N GLY A 458 10.95 -20.98 -28.41
CA GLY A 458 9.86 -20.90 -29.41
C GLY A 458 8.74 -21.95 -29.22
N GLY A 459 8.69 -22.60 -28.05
CA GLY A 459 7.75 -23.64 -27.66
C GLY A 459 8.12 -24.23 -26.29
N HIS A 460 7.30 -25.12 -25.75
CA HIS A 460 7.48 -25.67 -24.40
C HIS A 460 8.79 -26.44 -24.23
N ASN A 461 9.18 -27.23 -25.24
CA ASN A 461 10.45 -27.97 -25.28
C ASN A 461 11.14 -27.76 -26.62
N LYS A 462 12.47 -27.63 -26.61
CA LYS A 462 13.29 -27.59 -27.83
C LYS A 462 14.60 -28.34 -27.63
N THR A 463 14.91 -29.21 -28.58
CA THR A 463 16.21 -29.86 -28.68
C THR A 463 17.15 -28.99 -29.50
N ILE A 464 18.31 -28.67 -28.92
CA ILE A 464 19.34 -27.84 -29.54
C ILE A 464 20.59 -28.69 -29.74
N ASN A 465 21.12 -28.69 -30.96
CA ASN A 465 22.38 -29.33 -31.29
C ASN A 465 23.50 -28.28 -31.24
N MET A 466 24.29 -28.29 -30.18
CA MET A 466 25.35 -27.33 -29.93
C MET A 466 26.69 -27.87 -30.43
N ALA A 467 27.49 -27.04 -31.09
CA ALA A 467 28.83 -27.40 -31.52
C ALA A 467 29.86 -26.91 -30.50
N VAL A 468 30.70 -27.82 -30.02
CA VAL A 468 31.71 -27.56 -29.00
C VAL A 468 33.09 -27.79 -29.61
N THR A 469 33.91 -26.76 -29.72
CA THR A 469 35.25 -26.87 -30.32
C THR A 469 36.31 -26.82 -29.22
N GLN A 470 37.15 -27.85 -29.16
CA GLN A 470 38.33 -27.91 -28.29
C GLN A 470 39.56 -28.13 -29.17
N ASN A 471 40.56 -27.24 -29.08
CA ASN A 471 41.78 -27.32 -29.90
C ASN A 471 41.51 -27.53 -31.41
N GLU A 472 40.57 -26.76 -31.98
CA GLU A 472 40.11 -26.86 -33.38
C GLU A 472 39.37 -28.16 -33.76
N ILE A 473 39.11 -29.06 -32.80
CA ILE A 473 38.34 -30.29 -33.03
C ILE A 473 36.88 -30.05 -32.61
N PRO A 474 35.90 -30.19 -33.52
CA PRO A 474 34.49 -30.01 -33.20
C PRO A 474 33.84 -31.28 -32.65
N TYR A 475 33.08 -31.12 -31.57
CA TYR A 475 32.22 -32.12 -30.94
C TYR A 475 30.76 -31.64 -31.00
N GLN A 476 29.81 -32.57 -31.06
CA GLN A 476 28.38 -32.26 -31.11
C GLN A 476 27.73 -32.60 -29.78
N CYS A 477 26.92 -31.67 -29.27
CA CYS A 477 26.22 -31.78 -28.01
C CYS A 477 24.73 -31.54 -28.21
N VAL A 478 23.97 -32.62 -28.26
CA VAL A 478 22.51 -32.56 -28.40
C VAL A 478 21.88 -32.54 -27.02
N GLN A 479 21.13 -31.50 -26.70
CA GLN A 479 20.46 -31.35 -25.41
C GLN A 479 19.03 -30.84 -25.58
N THR A 480 18.13 -31.28 -24.72
CA THR A 480 16.72 -30.87 -24.72
C THR A 480 16.47 -29.90 -23.58
N PHE A 481 15.91 -28.75 -23.92
CA PHE A 481 15.58 -27.67 -23.00
C PHE A 481 14.06 -27.55 -22.90
N THR A 482 13.58 -27.28 -21.70
CA THR A 482 12.20 -26.89 -21.39
C THR A 482 12.16 -25.44 -20.95
N GLU A 483 11.10 -24.72 -21.33
CA GLU A 483 10.88 -23.33 -20.95
C GLU A 483 10.78 -23.13 -19.43
N GLN A 484 11.00 -21.89 -18.97
CA GLN A 484 10.92 -21.48 -17.55
C GLN A 484 11.85 -22.23 -16.59
N LYS A 485 12.90 -22.86 -17.13
CA LYS A 485 13.90 -23.59 -16.35
C LYS A 485 15.29 -23.00 -16.56
N ALA A 486 16.12 -23.14 -15.54
CA ALA A 486 17.55 -22.84 -15.61
C ALA A 486 18.35 -24.12 -15.70
N TYR A 487 19.36 -24.11 -16.56
CA TYR A 487 20.21 -25.26 -16.81
C TYR A 487 21.68 -24.91 -16.66
N THR A 488 22.40 -25.87 -16.11
CA THR A 488 23.86 -25.90 -16.09
C THR A 488 24.32 -26.95 -17.11
N LEU A 489 25.08 -26.53 -18.12
CA LEU A 489 25.75 -27.44 -19.05
C LEU A 489 27.20 -27.65 -18.59
N VAL A 490 27.52 -28.86 -18.16
CA VAL A 490 28.86 -29.24 -17.73
C VAL A 490 29.59 -29.91 -18.89
N LEU A 491 30.70 -29.32 -19.31
CA LEU A 491 31.60 -29.83 -20.34
C LEU A 491 32.78 -30.51 -19.66
N HIS A 492 33.04 -31.77 -19.96
CA HIS A 492 34.21 -32.49 -19.45
C HIS A 492 34.83 -33.37 -20.54
N SER A 493 36.09 -33.77 -20.34
CA SER A 493 36.79 -34.66 -21.27
C SER A 493 36.70 -36.11 -20.79
N ASN A 494 36.36 -37.03 -21.69
CA ASN A 494 36.32 -38.46 -21.42
C ASN A 494 37.14 -39.21 -22.46
N GLY A 495 38.47 -39.09 -22.42
CA GLY A 495 39.46 -39.89 -23.18
C GLY A 495 39.43 -39.84 -24.72
N SER A 496 38.23 -39.90 -25.33
CA SER A 496 37.91 -39.88 -26.76
C SER A 496 37.29 -38.58 -27.25
N GLY A 497 37.05 -37.59 -26.37
CA GLY A 497 36.47 -36.30 -26.75
C GLY A 497 35.84 -35.51 -25.60
N ILE A 498 35.05 -34.49 -25.96
CA ILE A 498 34.24 -33.69 -25.02
C ILE A 498 32.85 -34.32 -24.84
N VAL A 499 32.41 -34.45 -23.59
CA VAL A 499 31.08 -34.90 -23.20
C VAL A 499 30.32 -33.74 -22.57
N CYS A 500 29.06 -33.59 -22.96
CA CYS A 500 28.15 -32.57 -22.48
C CYS A 500 27.09 -33.18 -21.55
N GLN A 501 27.05 -32.73 -20.30
CA GLN A 501 26.02 -33.12 -19.34
C GLN A 501 25.14 -31.91 -19.00
N LEU A 502 23.86 -31.99 -19.34
CA LEU A 502 22.89 -30.96 -18.97
C LEU A 502 22.25 -31.31 -17.63
N LYS A 503 22.25 -30.37 -16.70
CA LYS A 503 21.55 -30.51 -15.42
C LYS A 503 20.57 -29.37 -15.24
N CYS A 504 19.31 -29.72 -15.04
CA CYS A 504 18.30 -28.75 -14.64
C CYS A 504 18.55 -28.32 -13.19
N ILE A 505 18.38 -27.03 -12.94
CA ILE A 505 18.30 -26.48 -11.61
C ILE A 505 16.83 -26.48 -11.21
N GLY A 506 16.53 -27.10 -10.07
CA GLY A 506 15.17 -27.08 -9.51
C GLY A 506 14.79 -25.67 -9.09
N ALA A 507 13.49 -25.34 -9.14
CA ALA A 507 12.98 -24.03 -8.70
C ALA A 507 13.43 -23.67 -7.28
N GLU A 508 13.64 -24.68 -6.44
CA GLU A 508 14.13 -24.56 -5.06
C GLU A 508 15.54 -23.95 -4.93
N ALA A 509 16.39 -24.03 -5.95
CA ALA A 509 17.73 -23.40 -5.89
C ALA A 509 17.67 -21.87 -6.03
N PHE A 510 16.52 -21.34 -6.47
CA PHE A 510 16.21 -19.93 -6.53
C PHE A 510 15.36 -19.47 -5.33
N ASN A 511 15.00 -20.38 -4.41
CA ASN A 511 14.31 -20.00 -3.19
C ASN A 511 15.26 -19.23 -2.27
N MET A 512 14.72 -18.12 -1.74
CA MET A 512 15.43 -17.32 -0.75
C MET A 512 15.64 -18.15 0.52
N TYR A 513 16.76 -17.90 1.21
CA TYR A 513 17.17 -18.51 2.49
C TYR A 513 17.74 -19.95 2.45
N THR A 514 17.93 -20.54 1.27
CA THR A 514 18.56 -21.87 1.15
C THR A 514 19.92 -21.80 0.47
N VAL A 515 20.96 -22.35 1.10
CA VAL A 515 22.23 -22.68 0.44
C VAL A 515 22.08 -24.09 -0.12
N SER A 516 22.31 -24.23 -1.42
CA SER A 516 22.20 -25.51 -2.10
C SER A 516 23.59 -25.94 -2.53
N ASN A 517 24.04 -27.11 -2.10
CA ASN A 517 25.37 -27.62 -2.47
C ASN A 517 25.24 -28.71 -3.52
N ARG A 518 26.16 -28.72 -4.50
CA ARG A 518 26.24 -29.76 -5.52
C ARG A 518 27.69 -30.16 -5.73
N PHE A 519 27.97 -31.45 -5.65
CA PHE A 519 29.32 -31.98 -5.86
C PHE A 519 29.43 -32.61 -7.23
N ILE A 520 30.57 -32.43 -7.89
CA ILE A 520 30.92 -33.16 -9.11
C ILE A 520 32.21 -33.91 -8.85
N ASN A 521 32.16 -35.22 -9.00
CA ASN A 521 33.29 -36.08 -8.72
C ASN A 521 34.05 -36.41 -10.00
N THR A 522 35.26 -35.87 -10.14
CA THR A 522 36.17 -36.09 -11.27
C THR A 522 36.98 -37.38 -11.17
N ARG A 523 36.80 -38.19 -10.12
CA ARG A 523 37.52 -39.44 -9.89
C ARG A 523 36.79 -40.64 -10.49
N SER A 524 37.53 -41.71 -10.74
CA SER A 524 37.01 -43.00 -11.22
C SER A 524 36.27 -43.81 -10.16
N GLU A 525 36.26 -43.36 -8.90
CA GLU A 525 35.56 -44.01 -7.79
C GLU A 525 34.51 -43.07 -7.21
N ALA A 526 33.36 -43.62 -6.80
CA ALA A 526 32.31 -42.86 -6.14
C ALA A 526 32.75 -42.41 -4.74
N VAL A 527 32.26 -41.24 -4.31
CA VAL A 527 32.64 -40.63 -3.02
C VAL A 527 31.40 -40.22 -2.24
N ASN A 528 31.41 -40.46 -0.93
CA ASN A 528 30.45 -39.86 0.01
C ASN A 528 31.08 -38.64 0.68
N ILE A 529 30.42 -37.49 0.57
CA ILE A 529 30.88 -36.23 1.16
C ILE A 529 29.88 -35.81 2.24
N THR A 530 30.36 -35.65 3.47
CA THR A 530 29.53 -35.15 4.57
C THR A 530 29.78 -33.66 4.77
N VAL A 531 28.73 -32.85 4.70
CA VAL A 531 28.78 -31.41 5.01
C VAL A 531 27.84 -31.14 6.18
N GLY A 532 28.40 -30.80 7.34
CA GLY A 532 27.60 -30.66 8.57
C GLY A 532 26.93 -31.99 8.94
N ALA A 533 25.60 -32.04 8.86
CA ALA A 533 24.77 -33.20 9.22
C ALA A 533 24.15 -33.94 8.01
N VAL A 534 24.53 -33.60 6.78
CA VAL A 534 23.98 -34.23 5.56
C VAL A 534 25.09 -34.85 4.73
N ASP A 535 24.80 -36.03 4.23
CA ASP A 535 25.65 -36.80 3.35
C ASP A 535 25.25 -36.63 1.88
N PHE A 536 26.26 -36.51 1.02
CA PHE A 536 26.14 -36.43 -0.42
C PHE A 536 26.80 -37.65 -1.05
N TYR A 537 26.00 -38.50 -1.69
CA TYR A 537 26.52 -39.53 -2.57
C TYR A 537 26.85 -38.90 -3.93
N VAL A 538 28.12 -38.98 -4.32
CA VAL A 538 28.64 -38.41 -5.58
C VAL A 538 29.18 -39.56 -6.44
N PRO A 539 28.50 -39.93 -7.54
CA PRO A 539 28.93 -41.03 -8.41
C PRO A 539 30.31 -40.78 -9.02
N ALA A 540 31.00 -41.84 -9.45
CA ALA A 540 32.26 -41.73 -10.20
C ALA A 540 32.09 -41.03 -11.56
N ASP A 541 33.21 -40.74 -12.22
CA ASP A 541 33.30 -40.35 -13.63
C ASP A 541 32.47 -39.11 -14.01
N TYR A 542 32.78 -37.98 -13.36
CA TYR A 542 32.06 -36.71 -13.47
C TYR A 542 30.60 -36.81 -13.01
N GLY A 543 30.29 -37.78 -12.15
CA GLY A 543 28.99 -37.92 -11.51
C GLY A 543 28.62 -36.69 -10.68
N ILE A 544 27.35 -36.27 -10.79
CA ILE A 544 26.80 -35.09 -10.12
C ILE A 544 25.89 -35.54 -8.97
N SER A 545 26.11 -35.01 -7.77
CA SER A 545 25.25 -35.30 -6.61
C SER A 545 23.82 -34.74 -6.80
N PRO A 546 22.82 -35.29 -6.10
CA PRO A 546 21.53 -34.63 -5.93
C PRO A 546 21.68 -33.25 -5.28
N HIS A 547 20.68 -32.39 -5.49
CA HIS A 547 20.53 -31.14 -4.76
C HIS A 547 20.09 -31.47 -3.33
N ASN A 548 20.90 -31.13 -2.33
CA ASN A 548 20.43 -31.02 -0.95
C ASN A 548 20.62 -29.57 -0.50
N THR A 549 19.55 -29.01 0.03
CA THR A 549 19.50 -27.66 0.59
C THR A 549 19.77 -27.73 2.10
N PHE A 550 20.48 -26.73 2.61
CA PHE A 550 20.59 -26.49 4.04
C PHE A 550 20.04 -25.10 4.36
N SER A 551 19.30 -25.01 5.46
CA SER A 551 18.96 -23.74 6.09
C SER A 551 20.17 -23.23 6.87
N VAL A 552 20.78 -22.14 6.39
CA VAL A 552 21.84 -21.45 7.13
C VAL A 552 21.21 -20.30 7.91
N PRO A 553 21.51 -20.12 9.21
CA PRO A 553 21.02 -18.98 9.96
C PRO A 553 21.48 -17.64 9.33
N ALA A 554 20.50 -16.84 8.91
CA ALA A 554 20.48 -15.38 8.79
C ALA A 554 21.49 -14.61 7.90
N LEU A 555 22.52 -15.19 7.27
CA LEU A 555 23.55 -14.36 6.60
C LEU A 555 24.06 -14.79 5.20
N ALA A 556 23.43 -15.74 4.50
CA ALA A 556 23.84 -16.10 3.14
C ALA A 556 22.65 -16.40 2.21
N TYR A 557 22.55 -15.65 1.10
CA TYR A 557 21.69 -15.97 -0.06
C TYR A 557 22.27 -17.20 -0.78
N SER A 558 21.46 -17.84 -1.64
CA SER A 558 21.81 -19.08 -2.32
C SER A 558 23.21 -19.03 -2.92
N ILE A 559 24.11 -19.83 -2.36
CA ILE A 559 25.41 -20.12 -2.96
C ILE A 559 25.29 -21.54 -3.47
N ASN A 560 25.20 -21.70 -4.79
CA ASN A 560 25.36 -23.01 -5.39
C ASN A 560 26.86 -23.29 -5.51
N LEU A 561 27.39 -24.05 -4.56
CA LEU A 561 28.81 -24.39 -4.49
C LEU A 561 29.05 -25.67 -5.29
N LEU A 562 29.80 -25.55 -6.39
CA LEU A 562 30.31 -26.68 -7.16
C LEU A 562 31.69 -27.03 -6.63
N TYR A 563 31.92 -28.32 -6.37
CA TYR A 563 33.18 -28.82 -5.83
C TYR A 563 33.72 -29.97 -6.67
N PHE A 564 34.97 -29.85 -7.13
CA PHE A 564 35.69 -30.89 -7.89
C PHE A 564 36.78 -31.56 -7.05
N LEU A 565 37.14 -32.80 -7.38
CA LEU A 565 38.15 -33.62 -6.69
C LEU A 565 39.27 -34.01 -7.66
N GLN A 566 40.28 -33.16 -7.83
CA GLN A 566 41.39 -33.45 -8.75
C GLN A 566 42.43 -34.37 -8.12
N ASP A 567 42.96 -35.35 -8.86
CA ASP A 567 43.96 -36.31 -8.37
C ASP A 567 45.35 -35.98 -8.97
N PRO A 568 46.32 -35.63 -8.10
CA PRO A 568 47.61 -36.30 -8.17
C PRO A 568 48.07 -36.68 -6.74
N GLY A 569 47.24 -37.45 -6.02
CA GLY A 569 47.53 -37.95 -4.67
C GLY A 569 47.00 -37.08 -3.51
N GLN A 570 46.29 -35.98 -3.77
CA GLN A 570 45.66 -35.14 -2.76
C GLN A 570 44.29 -34.65 -3.24
N ILE A 571 43.28 -34.68 -2.36
CA ILE A 571 41.95 -34.11 -2.63
C ILE A 571 42.05 -32.58 -2.66
N ILE A 572 41.97 -31.98 -3.84
CA ILE A 572 41.87 -30.53 -4.02
C ILE A 572 40.41 -30.18 -4.27
N LEU A 573 39.82 -29.41 -3.35
CA LEU A 573 38.44 -28.95 -3.41
C LEU A 573 38.36 -27.60 -4.14
N HIS A 574 37.90 -27.59 -5.38
CA HIS A 574 37.67 -26.35 -6.13
C HIS A 574 36.24 -25.86 -5.96
N LYS A 575 36.04 -24.73 -5.28
CA LYS A 575 34.75 -24.06 -5.16
C LYS A 575 34.43 -23.25 -6.43
N MET A 576 33.26 -23.45 -7.02
CA MET A 576 32.66 -22.53 -8.00
C MET A 576 31.28 -22.06 -7.53
N GLU A 577 30.89 -20.84 -7.90
CA GLU A 577 29.61 -20.25 -7.52
C GLU A 577 28.65 -20.15 -8.72
N ASP A 578 27.59 -20.96 -8.70
CA ASP A 578 26.60 -21.04 -9.79
C ASP A 578 25.55 -19.91 -9.71
N VAL A 579 25.21 -19.47 -8.51
CA VAL A 579 24.47 -18.21 -8.26
C VAL A 579 25.22 -17.43 -7.19
N LYS A 580 25.53 -16.16 -7.45
CA LYS A 580 26.17 -15.28 -6.47
C LYS A 580 25.13 -14.76 -5.48
N ALA A 581 25.47 -14.77 -4.19
CA ALA A 581 24.65 -14.13 -3.17
C ALA A 581 24.52 -12.62 -3.46
N ASN A 582 23.30 -12.07 -3.32
CA ASN A 582 23.12 -10.63 -3.43
C ASN A 582 23.79 -9.92 -2.24
N ASN A 583 24.63 -8.94 -2.54
CA ASN A 583 25.38 -8.15 -1.56
C ASN A 583 24.79 -6.73 -1.33
N VAL A 584 23.65 -6.41 -1.96
CA VAL A 584 23.01 -5.10 -1.81
C VAL A 584 22.22 -5.02 -0.50
N HIS A 585 22.76 -4.26 0.46
CA HIS A 585 22.19 -4.03 1.79
C HIS A 585 20.84 -3.35 1.76
N ILE A 586 19.87 -3.88 2.53
CA ILE A 586 18.51 -3.31 2.68
C ILE A 586 18.52 -1.82 3.05
N ALA A 587 19.57 -1.33 3.73
CA ALA A 587 19.76 0.08 4.04
C ALA A 587 19.81 1.00 2.81
N TRP A 588 20.08 0.47 1.62
CA TRP A 588 19.96 1.22 0.37
C TRP A 588 18.53 1.64 0.04
N GLN A 589 17.51 1.09 0.70
CA GLN A 589 16.12 1.58 0.63
C GLN A 589 15.87 2.79 1.55
N ILE A 590 16.79 3.16 2.45
CA ILE A 590 16.58 4.31 3.36
C ILE A 590 16.35 5.61 2.57
N PRO A 591 17.15 5.97 1.54
CA PRO A 591 16.95 7.20 0.80
C PRO A 591 15.58 7.30 0.12
N GLN A 592 15.10 6.22 -0.53
CA GLN A 592 13.78 6.24 -1.17
C GLN A 592 12.64 6.35 -0.15
N TYR A 593 12.73 5.69 1.02
CA TYR A 593 11.74 5.85 2.10
C TYR A 593 11.75 7.26 2.71
N VAL A 594 12.92 7.84 2.95
CA VAL A 594 13.04 9.22 3.46
C VAL A 594 12.43 10.23 2.47
N LEU A 595 12.73 10.08 1.18
CA LEU A 595 12.22 10.98 0.14
C LEU A 595 10.70 10.84 -0.03
N ILE A 596 10.16 9.62 -0.05
CA ILE A 596 8.71 9.43 -0.20
C ILE A 596 7.94 9.93 1.03
N THR A 597 8.46 9.75 2.25
CA THR A 597 7.84 10.30 3.46
C THR A 597 7.88 11.82 3.49
N ALA A 598 8.99 12.45 3.10
CA ALA A 598 9.05 13.90 2.94
C ALA A 598 8.01 14.38 1.90
N GLY A 599 7.89 13.64 0.78
CA GLY A 599 6.88 13.87 -0.25
C GLY A 599 5.45 13.78 0.30
N GLU A 600 5.15 12.76 1.09
CA GLU A 600 3.86 12.53 1.74
C GLU A 600 3.49 13.66 2.69
N VAL A 601 4.40 14.09 3.57
CA VAL A 601 4.14 15.20 4.51
C VAL A 601 3.79 16.48 3.75
N MET A 602 4.53 16.79 2.69
CA MET A 602 4.29 17.99 1.90
C MET A 602 3.04 17.90 1.00
N PHE A 603 2.72 16.72 0.47
CA PHE A 603 1.62 16.50 -0.45
C PHE A 603 0.30 16.16 0.26
N SER A 604 0.30 15.11 1.08
CA SER A 604 -0.92 14.53 1.66
C SER A 604 -1.47 15.38 2.79
N ILE A 605 -0.63 15.73 3.77
CA ILE A 605 -1.08 16.49 4.95
C ILE A 605 -1.51 17.89 4.52
N THR A 606 -0.66 18.59 3.75
CA THR A 606 -1.01 19.91 3.21
C THR A 606 -2.20 19.85 2.28
N GLY A 607 -2.32 18.82 1.44
CA GLY A 607 -3.45 18.66 0.52
C GLY A 607 -4.77 18.47 1.24
N LEU A 608 -4.80 17.62 2.28
CA LEU A 608 -5.97 17.45 3.14
C LEU A 608 -6.38 18.76 3.84
N GLU A 609 -5.41 19.52 4.35
CA GLU A 609 -5.65 20.83 4.98
C GLU A 609 -6.18 21.86 3.98
N PHE A 610 -5.58 21.94 2.79
CA PHE A 610 -6.05 22.78 1.70
C PHE A 610 -7.48 22.43 1.31
N SER A 611 -7.76 21.15 1.10
CA SER A 611 -9.09 20.66 0.74
C SER A 611 -10.13 20.95 1.81
N TYR A 612 -9.74 20.89 3.08
CA TYR A 612 -10.62 21.25 4.19
C TYR A 612 -10.90 22.76 4.26
N SER A 613 -9.87 23.60 4.06
CA SER A 613 -10.01 25.06 4.11
C SER A 613 -10.73 25.66 2.90
N GLN A 614 -10.75 24.97 1.77
CA GLN A 614 -11.47 25.39 0.56
C GLN A 614 -12.88 24.79 0.45
N ALA A 615 -13.30 23.99 1.42
CA ALA A 615 -14.60 23.33 1.43
C ALA A 615 -15.69 24.18 2.12
N PRO A 616 -16.88 24.32 1.51
CA PRO A 616 -18.06 24.82 2.21
C PRO A 616 -18.39 23.98 3.46
N ALA A 617 -18.95 24.60 4.50
CA ALA A 617 -19.22 23.95 5.78
C ALA A 617 -20.03 22.65 5.65
N ASN A 618 -21.04 22.65 4.77
CA ASN A 618 -21.93 21.52 4.49
C ASN A 618 -21.39 20.49 3.47
N MET A 619 -20.24 20.75 2.82
CA MET A 619 -19.68 19.87 1.76
C MET A 619 -18.27 19.35 2.07
N LYS A 620 -17.76 19.57 3.28
CA LYS A 620 -16.45 19.04 3.74
C LYS A 620 -16.34 17.53 3.54
N SER A 621 -17.37 16.76 3.89
CA SER A 621 -17.39 15.30 3.71
C SER A 621 -17.27 14.88 2.24
N VAL A 622 -17.94 15.61 1.33
CA VAL A 622 -17.90 15.35 -0.12
C VAL A 622 -16.49 15.56 -0.68
N LEU A 623 -15.81 16.65 -0.30
CA LEU A 623 -14.44 16.90 -0.73
C LEU A 623 -13.42 15.90 -0.16
N GLN A 624 -13.64 15.44 1.08
CA GLN A 624 -12.82 14.38 1.68
C GLN A 624 -13.05 13.02 0.99
N ALA A 625 -14.29 12.70 0.62
CA ALA A 625 -14.57 11.52 -0.19
C ALA A 625 -13.93 11.62 -1.59
N GLY A 626 -13.98 12.80 -2.22
CA GLY A 626 -13.28 13.09 -3.46
C GLY A 626 -11.76 12.92 -3.34
N TRP A 627 -11.17 13.29 -2.20
CA TRP A 627 -9.75 13.08 -1.93
C TRP A 627 -9.39 11.60 -1.86
N LEU A 628 -10.14 10.80 -1.08
CA LEU A 628 -9.92 9.35 -0.98
C LEU A 628 -10.09 8.66 -2.35
N LEU A 629 -11.00 9.16 -3.18
CA LEU A 629 -11.18 8.67 -4.54
C LEU A 629 -9.91 8.86 -5.41
N THR A 630 -9.11 9.91 -5.17
CA THR A 630 -7.82 10.06 -5.85
C THR A 630 -6.85 8.94 -5.51
N VAL A 631 -6.86 8.45 -4.26
CA VAL A 631 -6.07 7.28 -3.83
C VAL A 631 -6.55 6.01 -4.53
N ALA A 632 -7.87 5.84 -4.63
CA ALA A 632 -8.47 4.70 -5.32
C ALA A 632 -8.05 4.64 -6.79
N PHE A 633 -8.10 5.78 -7.50
CA PHE A 633 -7.64 5.87 -8.89
C PHE A 633 -6.13 5.71 -9.02
N GLY A 634 -5.33 6.18 -8.07
CA GLY A 634 -3.88 5.95 -8.07
C GLY A 634 -3.54 4.47 -8.08
N ASN A 635 -4.25 3.67 -7.26
CA ASN A 635 -4.10 2.22 -7.27
C ASN A 635 -4.57 1.56 -8.57
N VAL A 636 -5.61 2.08 -9.23
CA VAL A 636 -6.04 1.60 -10.56
C VAL A 636 -4.95 1.84 -11.60
N ILE A 637 -4.26 2.97 -11.55
CA ILE A 637 -3.15 3.26 -12.48
C ILE A 637 -2.05 2.21 -12.33
N VAL A 638 -1.67 1.86 -11.11
CA VAL A 638 -0.66 0.80 -10.87
C VAL A 638 -1.12 -0.54 -11.43
N LEU A 639 -2.40 -0.91 -11.21
CA LEU A 639 -2.97 -2.14 -11.76
C LEU A 639 -2.86 -2.20 -13.29
N ILE A 640 -3.22 -1.11 -13.98
CA ILE A 640 -3.16 -1.04 -15.45
C ILE A 640 -1.73 -1.16 -15.96
N VAL A 641 -0.77 -0.49 -15.29
CA VAL A 641 0.64 -0.53 -15.69
C VAL A 641 1.27 -1.90 -15.43
N ALA A 642 1.00 -2.50 -14.26
CA ALA A 642 1.58 -3.78 -13.87
C ALA A 642 1.16 -4.94 -14.79
N GLU A 643 -0.10 -4.97 -15.23
CA GLU A 643 -0.61 -5.99 -16.17
C GLU A 643 -0.36 -5.62 -17.64
N GLY A 644 -0.46 -4.34 -17.99
CA GLY A 644 -0.49 -3.89 -19.38
C GLY A 644 0.87 -3.59 -20.00
N ALA A 645 1.89 -3.28 -19.19
CA ALA A 645 3.15 -2.77 -19.73
C ALA A 645 4.20 -3.86 -20.01
N GLY A 646 4.16 -4.99 -19.29
CA GLY A 646 5.15 -6.06 -19.43
C GLY A 646 6.59 -5.60 -19.23
N LEU A 647 6.79 -4.53 -18.46
CA LEU A 647 8.07 -3.89 -18.23
C LEU A 647 8.81 -4.53 -17.06
N ASP A 648 10.13 -4.53 -17.13
CA ASP A 648 10.98 -4.84 -15.97
C ASP A 648 10.70 -3.85 -14.84
N GLN A 649 10.83 -4.30 -13.58
CA GLN A 649 10.51 -3.49 -12.41
C GLN A 649 11.26 -2.15 -12.36
N TRP A 650 12.53 -2.11 -12.78
CA TRP A 650 13.30 -0.86 -12.80
C TRP A 650 12.80 0.13 -13.86
N MET A 651 12.33 -0.37 -15.02
CA MET A 651 11.72 0.46 -16.05
C MET A 651 10.37 1.00 -15.58
N GLU A 652 9.60 0.18 -14.87
CA GLU A 652 8.34 0.60 -14.25
C GLU A 652 8.58 1.76 -13.26
N PHE A 653 9.59 1.68 -12.40
CA PHE A 653 9.93 2.77 -11.48
C PHE A 653 10.31 4.05 -12.22
N LEU A 654 11.11 3.96 -13.28
CA LEU A 654 11.50 5.11 -14.08
C LEU A 654 10.30 5.73 -14.82
N LEU A 655 9.40 4.89 -15.35
CA LEU A 655 8.16 5.33 -15.98
C LEU A 655 7.29 6.12 -14.99
N PHE A 656 7.07 5.59 -13.78
CA PHE A 656 6.30 6.29 -12.75
C PHE A 656 6.96 7.61 -12.33
N ALA A 657 8.28 7.65 -12.17
CA ALA A 657 9.00 8.89 -11.88
C ALA A 657 8.80 9.93 -12.99
N GLY A 658 8.94 9.53 -14.26
CA GLY A 658 8.76 10.41 -15.42
C GLY A 658 7.32 10.94 -15.54
N LEU A 659 6.33 10.05 -15.38
CA LEU A 659 4.91 10.44 -15.38
C LEU A 659 4.59 11.41 -14.25
N LEU A 660 5.14 11.19 -13.05
CA LEU A 660 4.90 12.10 -11.92
C LEU A 660 5.54 13.48 -12.15
N VAL A 661 6.71 13.56 -12.79
CA VAL A 661 7.31 14.85 -13.18
C VAL A 661 6.40 15.60 -14.17
N ALA A 662 5.88 14.91 -15.20
CA ALA A 662 4.95 15.51 -16.15
C ALA A 662 3.68 16.01 -15.45
N VAL A 663 3.12 15.22 -14.53
CA VAL A 663 1.95 15.57 -13.73
C VAL A 663 2.25 16.74 -12.78
N CYS A 664 3.43 16.79 -12.19
CA CYS A 664 3.87 17.90 -11.35
C CYS A 664 3.90 19.22 -12.14
N ILE A 665 4.34 19.19 -13.40
CA ILE A 665 4.30 20.36 -14.29
C ILE A 665 2.85 20.78 -14.57
N ILE A 666 1.98 19.84 -14.95
CA ILE A 666 0.56 20.10 -15.21
C ILE A 666 -0.11 20.68 -13.96
N PHE A 667 0.08 20.05 -12.80
CA PHE A 667 -0.48 20.52 -11.53
C PHE A 667 0.06 21.91 -11.16
N SER A 668 1.34 22.19 -11.39
CA SER A 668 1.91 23.52 -11.12
C SER A 668 1.28 24.61 -12.00
N ILE A 669 0.99 24.29 -13.27
CA ILE A 669 0.23 25.18 -14.17
C ILE A 669 -1.19 25.38 -13.66
N MET A 670 -1.90 24.29 -13.31
CA MET A 670 -3.26 24.37 -12.77
C MET A 670 -3.31 25.16 -11.46
N ALA A 671 -2.33 24.97 -10.58
CA ALA A 671 -2.19 25.68 -9.31
C ALA A 671 -1.89 27.17 -9.51
N TYR A 672 -1.12 27.53 -10.54
CA TYR A 672 -0.87 28.94 -10.88
C TYR A 672 -2.15 29.69 -11.27
N PHE A 673 -3.07 29.01 -11.97
CA PHE A 673 -4.38 29.58 -12.35
C PHE A 673 -5.45 29.38 -11.28
N TYR A 674 -5.15 28.71 -10.16
CA TYR A 674 -6.12 28.47 -9.12
C TYR A 674 -6.36 29.73 -8.29
N THR A 675 -7.64 30.02 -8.03
CA THR A 675 -8.08 31.14 -7.20
C THR A 675 -8.60 30.58 -5.88
N TYR A 676 -7.97 30.98 -4.78
CA TYR A 676 -8.42 30.62 -3.44
C TYR A 676 -9.78 31.27 -3.16
N VAL A 677 -10.69 30.50 -2.58
CA VAL A 677 -12.01 30.98 -2.16
C VAL A 677 -12.11 30.77 -0.66
N ASP A 678 -12.48 31.80 0.08
CA ASP A 678 -12.73 31.73 1.51
C ASP A 678 -14.20 31.35 1.77
N PRO A 679 -14.50 30.18 2.38
CA PRO A 679 -15.86 29.79 2.72
C PRO A 679 -16.56 30.77 3.66
N ASP A 680 -15.82 31.44 4.55
CA ASP A 680 -16.40 32.35 5.55
C ASP A 680 -17.00 33.61 4.90
N GLU A 681 -16.50 34.01 3.73
CA GLU A 681 -17.10 35.10 2.94
C GLU A 681 -18.45 34.68 2.33
N LEU A 682 -18.58 33.43 1.91
CA LEU A 682 -19.83 32.91 1.35
C LEU A 682 -20.93 32.86 2.42
N ASP A 683 -20.58 32.48 3.65
CA ASP A 683 -21.52 32.46 4.78
C ASP A 683 -21.98 33.88 5.17
N LYS A 684 -21.14 34.90 5.00
CA LYS A 684 -21.55 36.31 5.17
C LYS A 684 -22.52 36.80 4.10
N LEU A 685 -22.40 36.30 2.86
CA LEU A 685 -23.28 36.64 1.73
C LEU A 685 -24.65 35.97 1.83
N PHE A 686 -24.69 34.76 2.38
CA PHE A 686 -25.91 33.97 2.57
C PHE A 686 -26.05 33.50 4.02
N PRO A 687 -26.25 34.41 4.99
CA PRO A 687 -26.38 34.04 6.38
C PRO A 687 -27.62 33.16 6.59
N ASP A 688 -27.49 32.16 7.45
CA ASP A 688 -28.62 31.33 7.85
C ASP A 688 -29.69 32.19 8.54
N LYS A 689 -30.97 31.88 8.28
CA LYS A 689 -32.16 32.60 8.76
C LYS A 689 -32.38 32.47 10.28
N THR A 690 -31.36 32.73 11.09
CA THR A 690 -31.44 32.79 12.55
C THR A 690 -31.12 34.19 13.10
N VAL A 691 -31.01 35.19 12.22
CA VAL A 691 -30.92 36.59 12.63
C VAL A 691 -32.34 37.14 12.82
N ASN A 692 -32.57 37.72 14.00
CA ASN A 692 -33.83 38.29 14.48
C ASN A 692 -34.60 39.08 13.39
N ASP A 693 -35.93 39.01 13.48
CA ASP A 693 -36.91 39.56 12.51
C ASP A 693 -36.79 41.08 12.23
N ASP A 694 -35.93 41.81 12.94
CA ASP A 694 -35.73 43.27 12.76
C ASP A 694 -34.69 43.63 11.67
N ASP A 695 -33.87 42.68 11.19
CA ASP A 695 -32.79 42.92 10.21
C ASP A 695 -33.10 42.45 8.77
N GLU A 696 -34.25 41.81 8.53
CA GLU A 696 -34.57 41.14 7.26
C GLU A 696 -34.65 42.11 6.06
N ASP A 697 -35.11 43.36 6.29
CA ASP A 697 -35.23 44.38 5.25
C ASP A 697 -33.88 45.02 4.86
N ASN A 698 -32.96 45.17 5.83
CA ASN A 698 -31.60 45.63 5.55
C ASN A 698 -30.78 44.52 4.86
N LEU A 699 -31.00 43.25 5.21
CA LEU A 699 -30.40 42.09 4.54
C LEU A 699 -30.83 41.95 3.08
N LYS A 700 -32.13 42.09 2.80
CA LYS A 700 -32.66 42.06 1.42
C LYS A 700 -32.13 43.24 0.59
N LYS A 701 -31.96 44.41 1.21
CA LYS A 701 -31.39 45.59 0.55
C LYS A 701 -29.89 45.41 0.26
N ASN A 702 -29.10 44.86 1.19
CA ASN A 702 -27.68 44.55 0.99
C ASN A 702 -27.46 43.41 -0.02
N GLN A 703 -28.27 42.35 0.01
CA GLN A 703 -28.24 41.30 -1.01
C GLN A 703 -28.55 41.85 -2.40
N LYS A 704 -29.54 42.75 -2.50
CA LYS A 704 -29.90 43.39 -3.77
C LYS A 704 -28.87 44.43 -4.23
N TYR A 705 -28.26 45.20 -3.33
CA TYR A 705 -27.19 46.16 -3.63
C TYR A 705 -25.91 45.45 -4.11
N HIS A 706 -25.52 44.36 -3.44
CA HIS A 706 -24.40 43.53 -3.88
C HIS A 706 -24.70 42.81 -5.19
N MET A 707 -25.96 42.42 -5.44
CA MET A 707 -26.37 41.79 -6.70
C MET A 707 -26.48 42.78 -7.87
N ASP A 708 -26.96 44.02 -7.68
CA ASP A 708 -27.08 45.00 -8.78
C ASP A 708 -25.72 45.62 -9.18
N GLN A 709 -24.68 45.48 -8.34
CA GLN A 709 -23.29 45.82 -8.68
C GLN A 709 -22.46 44.66 -9.24
N THR A 710 -23.04 43.47 -9.52
CA THR A 710 -22.29 42.29 -10.01
C THR A 710 -21.83 42.40 -11.47
N ASP A 711 -20.79 43.21 -11.67
CA ASP A 711 -19.72 42.80 -12.56
C ASP A 711 -18.91 41.71 -11.81
N ASP A 712 -19.33 40.43 -11.91
CA ASP A 712 -18.69 39.27 -11.26
C ASP A 712 -17.16 39.19 -11.47
N SER A 713 -16.62 39.90 -12.47
CA SER A 713 -15.16 39.96 -12.70
C SER A 713 -14.44 41.02 -11.84
N MET A 714 -15.14 42.03 -11.33
CA MET A 714 -14.53 43.15 -10.61
C MET A 714 -14.48 42.90 -9.09
N TYR A 715 -15.50 42.28 -8.50
CA TYR A 715 -15.50 41.96 -7.06
C TYR A 715 -14.59 40.77 -6.71
N LEU A 716 -14.53 39.71 -7.53
CA LEU A 716 -13.51 38.67 -7.37
C LEU A 716 -12.09 39.24 -7.52
N ASN A 717 -11.87 40.21 -8.43
CA ASN A 717 -10.57 40.87 -8.58
C ASN A 717 -10.25 41.89 -7.47
N GLN A 718 -11.26 42.51 -6.84
CA GLN A 718 -11.07 43.40 -5.68
C GLN A 718 -10.75 42.62 -4.40
N ILE A 719 -11.34 41.42 -4.21
CA ILE A 719 -10.99 40.51 -3.12
C ILE A 719 -9.56 39.97 -3.31
N VAL A 720 -9.17 39.62 -4.54
CA VAL A 720 -7.81 39.16 -4.93
C VAL A 720 -6.69 40.18 -4.68
N LYS A 721 -6.99 41.49 -4.62
CA LYS A 721 -5.99 42.54 -4.31
C LYS A 721 -5.77 42.74 -2.81
N SER A 722 -6.71 42.36 -1.95
CA SER A 722 -6.58 42.52 -0.50
C SER A 722 -5.78 41.39 0.18
N THR A 723 -5.64 40.24 -0.49
CA THR A 723 -4.90 39.06 0.00
C THR A 723 -3.46 38.95 -0.52
N ASN A 724 -3.01 39.92 -1.34
CA ASN A 724 -1.64 40.02 -1.86
C ASN A 724 -0.81 41.12 -1.17
N MET A 725 -1.18 41.52 0.05
CA MET A 725 -0.32 42.31 0.96
C MET A 725 0.21 41.45 2.10
#